data_AF-A0A2P9D9R2-F1
#
_entry.id   AF-A0A2P9D9R2-F1
#
_cell.length_a   1.000
_cell.length_b   1.000
_cell.length_c   1.000
_cell.angle_alpha   90.00
_cell.angle_beta   90.00
_cell.angle_gamma   90.00
#
_symmetry.space_group_name_H-M   'P 1'
#
loop_
_entity.id
_entity.type
_entity.pdbx_description
1 polymer ?
#
loop_
_entity_poly.entity_id
_entity_poly.type
_entity_poly.pdbx_seq_one_letter_code
_entity_poly.pdbx_strand_id
1 'polypeptide(L)'
;MSSQHRHEKTNAYRENDENIIHNENRKNINRRNDKNYYGRNEKSGEKLKNQKKKSTYDSKTKTKISDENEYTEREEQTIVLNKENKLIDEKVKIKTLKMENKLEEDGNDNNIDNMNDNDIDNMNDNDIDSMNDQEEKNRKEIKEIANLCLEQNLSVNSENILIVRKLKEKRKLEERINKNENIKNLQEKRRILEEIEYHEWADREKRIKELQEKKMNLLKKVLVDRDKKKANKIFYEVEKIVQNRDKKKDEIRENFEKEKAKDMRILFLETGNNLKTIYNEKQDLIDQMNDYTSNFYLQLEREGVIPNKINENIVNKIDNNLNDLKKLNEIKSTLDETSYHNNIRYTFKGEKSEERLKYENKKNKKIIDTFYRYLNKEETKYSSDKYSTIDNRKVQKKKKTQSMKTIYPNIMIKNKEQDSFEKNVLYLQNILRGKAIKILMNDGKNSYSDLIEELKAYEKIDEYSAQEKEFFEKENFEEMKIDSYIENVQGKYISELLDNLSKELEKYEEERKIAVLVKYAERERRLKECKEKGKRQAEFLLREKEDYLFNEIMGLNNKTVDSYLEDILTKTINDVSKEEALIKTKMKAEQLNDIYNSLDNKNDENNKLIIKDLVGNFIIPYVDKKRGAEFQEMDQKKNNCASSFATQNVFSKINQAF
;
A
#
# COMPACT_ATOMS: atom_id res chain seq x y z
N MET A 1 -69.09 2.53 -1.70
CA MET A 1 -68.13 1.54 -1.15
C MET A 1 -66.81 1.75 -1.88
N SER A 2 -65.98 2.71 -1.48
CA SER A 2 -65.01 2.70 -0.37
C SER A 2 -64.08 1.49 -0.38
N SER A 3 -62.78 1.80 -0.46
CA SER A 3 -61.61 0.96 -0.14
C SER A 3 -61.18 -0.09 -1.18
N GLN A 4 -60.33 0.32 -2.14
CA GLN A 4 -59.21 -0.50 -2.67
C GLN A 4 -58.35 0.31 -3.66
N HIS A 5 -57.74 1.42 -3.23
CA HIS A 5 -56.70 2.12 -3.99
C HIS A 5 -55.76 2.84 -3.03
N ARG A 6 -54.78 2.09 -2.48
CA ARG A 6 -53.54 2.58 -1.86
C ARG A 6 -52.79 1.38 -1.28
N HIS A 7 -51.90 0.75 -2.06
CA HIS A 7 -50.68 0.08 -1.59
C HIS A 7 -49.93 -0.54 -2.78
N GLU A 8 -49.30 0.29 -3.62
CA GLU A 8 -48.38 -0.25 -4.65
C GLU A 8 -47.30 0.75 -5.12
N LYS A 9 -46.93 1.75 -4.31
CA LYS A 9 -45.90 2.75 -4.66
C LYS A 9 -44.83 2.99 -3.58
N THR A 10 -44.37 1.95 -2.88
CA THR A 10 -43.33 2.13 -1.83
C THR A 10 -42.19 1.11 -1.85
N ASN A 11 -41.87 0.49 -2.99
CA ASN A 11 -40.74 -0.46 -3.08
C ASN A 11 -39.56 -0.03 -3.96
N ALA A 12 -39.51 1.23 -4.44
CA ALA A 12 -38.41 1.70 -5.30
C ALA A 12 -37.30 2.49 -4.59
N TYR A 13 -37.31 2.61 -3.25
CA TYR A 13 -36.36 3.44 -2.50
C TYR A 13 -35.47 2.69 -1.49
N ARG A 14 -35.46 1.35 -1.48
CA ARG A 14 -34.67 0.56 -0.51
C ARG A 14 -33.34 0.00 -1.00
N GLU A 15 -33.01 0.11 -2.29
CA GLU A 15 -31.75 -0.44 -2.83
C GLU A 15 -30.55 0.53 -2.77
N ASN A 16 -30.75 1.78 -2.33
CA ASN A 16 -29.67 2.78 -2.27
C ASN A 16 -29.07 2.98 -0.88
N ASP A 17 -29.65 2.42 0.18
CA ASP A 17 -29.19 2.63 1.56
C ASP A 17 -27.99 1.73 1.92
N GLU A 18 -27.86 0.56 1.30
CA GLU A 18 -26.74 -0.36 1.56
C GLU A 18 -25.40 0.14 1.01
N ASN A 19 -25.43 0.93 -0.07
CA ASN A 19 -24.23 1.55 -0.67
C ASN A 19 -23.74 2.79 0.08
N ILE A 20 -24.58 3.41 0.91
CA ILE A 20 -24.21 4.55 1.76
C ILE A 20 -23.46 4.08 3.02
N ILE A 21 -23.91 2.96 3.62
CA ILE A 21 -23.31 2.36 4.82
C ILE A 21 -21.89 1.83 4.53
N HIS A 22 -21.63 1.36 3.30
CA HIS A 22 -20.30 0.88 2.90
C HIS A 22 -19.28 2.01 2.68
N ASN A 23 -19.74 3.23 2.33
CA ASN A 23 -18.88 4.39 2.09
C ASN A 23 -18.52 5.16 3.38
N GLU A 24 -19.38 5.15 4.39
CA GLU A 24 -19.06 5.74 5.70
C GLU A 24 -17.97 4.96 6.45
N ASN A 25 -17.95 3.63 6.30
CA ASN A 25 -16.93 2.77 6.90
C ASN A 25 -15.53 2.92 6.28
N ARG A 26 -15.42 3.42 5.03
CA ARG A 26 -14.12 3.74 4.41
C ARG A 26 -13.55 5.09 4.87
N LYS A 27 -14.40 6.05 5.25
CA LYS A 27 -13.93 7.36 5.76
C LYS A 27 -13.53 7.34 7.24
N ASN A 28 -14.02 6.37 8.02
CA ASN A 28 -13.77 6.30 9.47
C ASN A 28 -12.46 5.61 9.90
N ILE A 29 -11.67 5.08 8.95
CA ILE A 29 -10.38 4.42 9.26
C ILE A 29 -9.22 5.43 9.38
N ASN A 30 -9.34 6.63 8.80
CA ASN A 30 -8.27 7.63 8.79
C ASN A 30 -8.30 8.64 9.97
N ARG A 31 -9.16 8.46 10.98
CA ARG A 31 -9.28 9.38 12.13
C ARG A 31 -8.99 8.77 13.50
N ARG A 32 -8.50 7.52 13.57
CA ARG A 32 -8.23 6.83 14.85
C ARG A 32 -6.75 6.77 15.28
N ASN A 33 -5.87 7.44 14.57
CA ASN A 33 -4.48 7.64 15.00
C ASN A 33 -4.32 9.06 15.51
N ASP A 34 -4.93 9.36 16.66
CA ASP A 34 -4.56 10.50 17.50
C ASP A 34 -5.41 10.42 18.78
N LYS A 35 -4.81 9.86 19.84
CA LYS A 35 -5.00 10.30 21.24
C LYS A 35 -4.21 9.40 22.20
N ASN A 36 -3.23 10.06 22.84
CA ASN A 36 -2.53 9.65 24.04
C ASN A 36 -3.49 9.18 25.15
N TYR A 37 -3.07 8.18 25.92
CA TYR A 37 -3.49 8.01 27.31
C TYR A 37 -2.35 7.47 28.17
N TYR A 38 -1.84 8.35 29.04
CA TYR A 38 -1.17 8.00 30.28
C TYR A 38 -2.19 7.37 31.25
N GLY A 39 -1.81 6.30 31.98
CA GLY A 39 -2.52 5.92 33.20
C GLY A 39 -2.49 4.44 33.61
N ARG A 40 -1.60 4.13 34.57
CA ARG A 40 -1.77 3.31 35.80
C ARG A 40 -2.55 1.98 35.78
N ASN A 41 -1.85 0.90 36.17
CA ASN A 41 -2.06 0.10 37.41
C ASN A 41 -1.26 -1.22 37.29
N GLU A 42 -0.27 -1.45 38.14
CA GLU A 42 -0.34 -2.16 39.42
C GLU A 42 -0.71 -3.66 39.36
N LYS A 43 0.30 -4.47 39.72
CA LYS A 43 0.26 -5.74 40.46
C LYS A 43 -0.42 -6.96 39.83
N SER A 44 0.41 -7.88 39.37
CA SER A 44 0.34 -9.30 39.78
C SER A 44 1.64 -10.00 39.39
N GLY A 45 2.46 -10.34 40.37
CA GLY A 45 3.59 -11.24 40.17
C GLY A 45 3.11 -12.68 40.17
N GLU A 46 3.72 -13.52 39.34
CA GLU A 46 4.06 -14.89 39.73
C GLU A 46 5.09 -15.52 38.77
N LYS A 47 6.26 -15.80 39.36
CA LYS A 47 7.19 -16.92 39.15
C LYS A 47 7.06 -17.74 37.85
N LEU A 48 8.15 -17.83 37.08
CA LEU A 48 8.82 -19.12 36.80
C LEU A 48 10.18 -18.96 36.08
N LYS A 49 11.23 -19.19 36.89
CA LYS A 49 12.54 -19.81 36.66
C LYS A 49 13.07 -20.02 35.23
N ASN A 50 14.25 -19.42 35.03
CA ASN A 50 15.53 -20.02 34.61
C ASN A 50 15.55 -21.00 33.42
N GLN A 51 16.32 -20.65 32.38
CA GLN A 51 17.55 -21.38 32.06
C GLN A 51 18.53 -20.49 31.26
N LYS A 52 19.69 -20.26 31.87
CA LYS A 52 20.90 -19.68 31.26
C LYS A 52 21.56 -20.69 30.33
N LYS A 53 22.15 -20.20 29.24
CA LYS A 53 23.51 -20.55 28.72
C LYS A 53 23.83 -19.55 27.59
N LYS A 54 24.64 -18.52 27.88
CA LYS A 54 26.09 -18.40 27.53
C LYS A 54 26.34 -18.77 26.06
N SER A 55 26.46 -17.79 25.15
CA SER A 55 27.62 -16.92 24.88
C SER A 55 28.82 -17.67 24.29
N THR A 56 29.19 -17.30 23.07
CA THR A 56 30.58 -17.08 22.66
C THR A 56 30.59 -16.13 21.46
N TYR A 57 31.14 -14.94 21.72
CA TYR A 57 31.76 -14.09 20.72
C TYR A 57 33.22 -14.52 20.57
N ASP A 58 33.74 -14.45 19.35
CA ASP A 58 35.13 -14.07 19.07
C ASP A 58 35.12 -13.48 17.65
N SER A 59 35.38 -12.20 17.40
CA SER A 59 36.49 -11.28 17.70
C SER A 59 37.51 -11.19 16.56
N LYS A 60 37.89 -9.93 16.25
CA LYS A 60 39.06 -9.45 15.48
C LYS A 60 38.90 -9.43 13.93
N THR A 61 39.31 -8.41 13.16
CA THR A 61 40.06 -7.17 13.42
C THR A 61 39.98 -6.23 12.20
N LYS A 62 39.72 -4.94 12.46
CA LYS A 62 40.37 -3.70 11.98
C LYS A 62 40.96 -3.53 10.54
N THR A 63 40.40 -2.51 9.86
CA THR A 63 41.03 -1.35 9.16
C THR A 63 42.08 -1.55 8.06
N LYS A 64 41.82 -1.00 6.87
CA LYS A 64 42.59 0.12 6.27
C LYS A 64 41.89 0.72 5.02
N ILE A 65 42.10 2.02 4.88
CA ILE A 65 41.67 2.96 3.84
C ILE A 65 42.66 2.92 2.66
N SER A 66 42.19 3.05 1.42
CA SER A 66 42.78 3.91 0.38
C SER A 66 41.89 3.94 -0.86
N ASP A 67 41.72 5.16 -1.37
CA ASP A 67 41.09 5.53 -2.63
C ASP A 67 41.94 5.06 -3.82
N GLU A 68 41.30 4.69 -4.94
CA GLU A 68 41.60 5.15 -6.30
C GLU A 68 40.75 4.42 -7.37
N ASN A 69 39.99 5.24 -8.11
CA ASN A 69 39.70 5.20 -9.54
C ASN A 69 38.76 4.16 -10.18
N GLU A 70 37.70 4.75 -10.74
CA GLU A 70 36.96 4.50 -11.98
C GLU A 70 37.50 3.45 -12.97
N TYR A 71 36.54 2.86 -13.70
CA TYR A 71 36.63 1.92 -14.84
C TYR A 71 36.44 0.42 -14.55
N THR A 72 35.26 0.00 -14.05
CA THR A 72 34.85 -1.42 -14.13
C THR A 72 33.31 -1.61 -14.14
N GLU A 73 32.58 -0.98 -15.06
CA GLU A 73 31.12 -1.29 -15.23
C GLU A 73 30.76 -1.92 -16.58
N ARG A 74 31.72 -2.14 -17.49
CA ARG A 74 31.46 -2.75 -18.81
C ARG A 74 31.92 -4.21 -18.96
N GLU A 75 32.71 -4.73 -18.03
CA GLU A 75 33.20 -6.12 -18.09
C GLU A 75 32.36 -7.09 -17.26
N GLU A 76 31.63 -6.61 -16.25
CA GLU A 76 30.76 -7.49 -15.45
C GLU A 76 29.47 -7.87 -16.18
N GLN A 77 28.95 -7.02 -17.07
CA GLN A 77 27.75 -7.34 -17.86
C GLN A 77 28.01 -8.39 -18.94
N THR A 78 29.20 -8.42 -19.55
CA THR A 78 29.56 -9.41 -20.59
C THR A 78 29.89 -10.78 -19.99
N ILE A 79 30.42 -10.84 -18.76
CA ILE A 79 30.70 -12.09 -18.05
C ILE A 79 29.41 -12.73 -17.51
N VAL A 80 28.43 -11.92 -17.08
CA VAL A 80 27.11 -12.43 -16.63
C VAL A 80 26.28 -12.93 -17.83
N LEU A 81 26.26 -12.19 -18.96
CA LEU A 81 25.58 -12.63 -20.18
C LEU A 81 26.18 -13.91 -20.79
N ASN A 82 27.51 -14.08 -20.74
CA ASN A 82 28.16 -15.30 -21.23
C ASN A 82 27.97 -16.52 -20.30
N LYS A 83 27.80 -16.29 -18.98
CA LYS A 83 27.45 -17.36 -18.03
C LYS A 83 25.99 -17.77 -18.15
N GLU A 84 25.07 -16.83 -18.38
CA GLU A 84 23.66 -17.14 -18.59
C GLU A 84 23.43 -17.88 -19.92
N ASN A 85 24.11 -17.50 -21.00
CA ASN A 85 24.00 -18.20 -22.28
C ASN A 85 24.58 -19.63 -22.25
N LYS A 86 25.70 -19.86 -21.54
CA LYS A 86 26.22 -21.22 -21.31
C LYS A 86 25.28 -22.10 -20.47
N LEU A 87 24.65 -21.51 -19.45
CA LEU A 87 23.64 -22.21 -18.62
C LEU A 87 22.34 -22.50 -19.36
N ILE A 88 21.97 -21.67 -20.34
CA ILE A 88 20.81 -21.89 -21.21
C ILE A 88 21.11 -23.01 -22.21
N ASP A 89 22.29 -23.02 -22.83
CA ASP A 89 22.70 -24.07 -23.77
C ASP A 89 22.85 -25.44 -23.09
N GLU A 90 23.43 -25.51 -21.88
CA GLU A 90 23.47 -26.74 -21.09
C GLU A 90 22.07 -27.20 -20.67
N LYS A 91 21.16 -26.27 -20.31
CA LYS A 91 19.78 -26.62 -19.99
C LYS A 91 18.99 -27.08 -21.21
N VAL A 92 19.25 -26.53 -22.40
CA VAL A 92 18.64 -26.98 -23.66
C VAL A 92 19.17 -28.37 -24.03
N LYS A 93 20.47 -28.62 -23.89
CA LYS A 93 21.09 -29.94 -24.10
C LYS A 93 20.58 -31.02 -23.12
N ILE A 94 20.41 -30.67 -21.84
CA ILE A 94 19.82 -31.56 -20.83
C ILE A 94 18.32 -31.80 -21.10
N LYS A 95 17.62 -30.83 -21.69
CA LYS A 95 16.20 -30.94 -22.03
C LYS A 95 15.98 -31.75 -23.32
N THR A 96 16.88 -31.69 -24.29
CA THR A 96 16.87 -32.56 -25.48
C THR A 96 17.24 -34.00 -25.11
N LEU A 97 18.28 -34.22 -24.29
CA LEU A 97 18.64 -35.55 -23.77
C LEU A 97 17.52 -36.15 -22.88
N LYS A 98 16.79 -35.32 -22.11
CA LYS A 98 15.61 -35.77 -21.34
C LYS A 98 14.34 -35.93 -22.16
N MET A 99 14.28 -35.44 -23.40
CA MET A 99 13.16 -35.70 -24.31
C MET A 99 13.42 -36.92 -25.19
N GLU A 100 14.69 -37.19 -25.56
CA GLU A 100 15.11 -38.45 -26.19
C GLU A 100 14.94 -39.64 -25.23
N ASN A 101 15.40 -39.53 -23.98
CA ASN A 101 15.23 -40.62 -23.00
C ASN A 101 13.78 -40.82 -22.53
N LYS A 102 12.88 -39.84 -22.72
CA LYS A 102 11.45 -39.96 -22.35
C LYS A 102 10.57 -40.57 -23.42
N LEU A 103 11.07 -40.74 -24.64
CA LEU A 103 10.37 -41.49 -25.69
C LEU A 103 10.67 -43.00 -25.61
N GLU A 104 11.62 -43.42 -24.76
CA GLU A 104 11.96 -44.82 -24.50
C GLU A 104 11.47 -45.36 -23.14
N GLU A 105 11.00 -44.50 -22.21
CA GLU A 105 10.67 -44.91 -20.83
C GLU A 105 9.17 -45.01 -20.48
N ASP A 106 8.23 -44.61 -21.34
CA ASP A 106 6.78 -44.71 -21.03
C ASP A 106 6.15 -46.08 -21.42
N GLY A 107 6.98 -47.13 -21.48
CA GLY A 107 6.60 -48.44 -22.00
C GLY A 107 7.05 -49.65 -21.19
N ASN A 108 7.43 -49.51 -19.91
CA ASN A 108 7.64 -50.66 -19.03
C ASN A 108 7.73 -50.18 -17.57
N ASP A 109 6.62 -50.28 -16.84
CA ASP A 109 6.66 -50.29 -15.39
C ASP A 109 5.45 -51.06 -14.89
N ASN A 110 5.65 -52.36 -14.67
CA ASN A 110 5.18 -53.09 -13.50
C ASN A 110 5.75 -54.52 -13.55
N ASN A 111 6.58 -54.83 -12.55
CA ASN A 111 7.23 -56.09 -12.22
C ASN A 111 8.48 -56.42 -13.03
N ILE A 112 9.64 -56.02 -12.52
CA ILE A 112 10.77 -56.90 -12.15
C ILE A 112 11.63 -56.07 -11.18
N ASP A 113 11.38 -56.24 -9.89
CA ASP A 113 12.34 -55.91 -8.83
C ASP A 113 12.28 -57.08 -7.85
N ASN A 114 13.01 -58.13 -8.21
CA ASN A 114 13.60 -59.13 -7.33
C ASN A 114 14.19 -60.26 -8.19
N MET A 115 15.43 -60.09 -8.65
CA MET A 115 16.35 -61.20 -8.85
C MET A 115 17.78 -60.66 -8.78
N ASN A 116 18.59 -61.30 -7.94
CA ASN A 116 20.01 -61.01 -7.77
C ASN A 116 20.78 -61.42 -9.05
N ASP A 117 21.76 -60.61 -9.44
CA ASP A 117 22.66 -60.80 -10.60
C ASP A 117 23.68 -61.93 -10.42
N ASN A 118 23.28 -63.15 -10.05
CA ASN A 118 24.23 -64.27 -9.92
C ASN A 118 23.77 -65.64 -10.48
N ASP A 119 22.71 -65.71 -11.27
CA ASP A 119 22.25 -66.98 -11.87
C ASP A 119 22.07 -66.88 -13.42
N ILE A 120 23.03 -66.28 -14.14
CA ILE A 120 22.98 -66.18 -15.63
C ILE A 120 23.85 -67.23 -16.34
N ASP A 121 24.69 -68.00 -15.64
CA ASP A 121 25.60 -68.96 -16.30
C ASP A 121 25.10 -70.41 -16.34
N ASN A 122 23.79 -70.66 -16.17
CA ASN A 122 23.20 -72.01 -16.26
C ASN A 122 21.74 -72.01 -16.77
N MET A 123 21.50 -71.50 -17.99
CA MET A 123 20.27 -71.79 -18.73
C MET A 123 20.59 -72.52 -20.04
N ASN A 124 19.86 -73.62 -20.29
CA ASN A 124 20.00 -74.43 -21.50
C ASN A 124 19.52 -73.64 -22.73
N ASP A 125 20.16 -73.85 -23.89
CA ASP A 125 19.78 -73.24 -25.19
C ASP A 125 18.29 -73.44 -25.57
N ASN A 126 17.64 -74.48 -25.04
CA ASN A 126 16.21 -74.74 -25.24
C ASN A 126 15.28 -73.68 -24.61
N ASP A 127 15.70 -72.98 -23.55
CA ASP A 127 14.87 -71.99 -22.87
C ASP A 127 14.89 -70.63 -23.61
N ILE A 128 16.00 -70.32 -24.28
CA ILE A 128 16.19 -69.10 -25.11
C ILE A 128 15.37 -69.17 -26.40
N ASP A 129 15.36 -70.33 -27.07
CA ASP A 129 14.54 -70.55 -28.27
C ASP A 129 13.04 -70.50 -27.95
N SER A 130 12.62 -70.95 -26.76
CA SER A 130 11.23 -70.86 -26.31
C SER A 130 10.76 -69.41 -26.07
N MET A 131 11.65 -68.53 -25.61
CA MET A 131 11.35 -67.11 -25.40
C MET A 131 11.25 -66.35 -26.73
N ASN A 132 12.16 -66.61 -27.68
CA ASN A 132 12.11 -66.02 -29.02
C ASN A 132 10.84 -66.43 -29.79
N ASP A 133 10.42 -67.70 -29.69
CA ASP A 133 9.17 -68.18 -30.27
C ASP A 133 7.93 -67.51 -29.67
N GLN A 134 7.96 -67.21 -28.37
CA GLN A 134 6.86 -66.54 -27.67
C GLN A 134 6.78 -65.05 -28.04
N GLU A 135 7.92 -64.38 -28.23
CA GLU A 135 7.97 -63.01 -28.74
C GLU A 135 7.48 -62.90 -30.18
N GLU A 136 7.85 -63.85 -31.04
CA GLU A 136 7.41 -63.83 -32.43
C GLU A 136 5.90 -64.06 -32.56
N LYS A 137 5.35 -64.95 -31.71
CA LYS A 137 3.89 -65.14 -31.55
C LYS A 137 3.21 -63.86 -31.06
N ASN A 138 3.78 -63.20 -30.05
CA ASN A 138 3.25 -61.93 -29.53
C ASN A 138 3.23 -60.82 -30.60
N ARG A 139 4.26 -60.71 -31.43
CA ARG A 139 4.32 -59.74 -32.54
C ARG A 139 3.29 -60.05 -33.62
N LYS A 140 3.08 -61.34 -33.94
CA LYS A 140 2.02 -61.78 -34.89
C LYS A 140 0.62 -61.47 -34.33
N GLU A 141 0.37 -61.74 -33.05
CA GLU A 141 -0.90 -61.41 -32.37
C GLU A 141 -1.18 -59.90 -32.31
N ILE A 142 -0.16 -59.06 -32.07
CA ILE A 142 -0.32 -57.60 -32.05
C ILE A 142 -0.69 -57.07 -33.45
N LYS A 143 -0.10 -57.63 -34.51
CA LYS A 143 -0.45 -57.29 -35.90
C LYS A 143 -1.88 -57.69 -36.24
N GLU A 144 -2.33 -58.88 -35.82
CA GLU A 144 -3.73 -59.30 -35.96
C GLU A 144 -4.70 -58.36 -35.23
N ILE A 145 -4.35 -57.97 -33.99
CA ILE A 145 -5.17 -57.07 -33.17
C ILE A 145 -5.22 -55.66 -33.77
N ALA A 146 -4.10 -55.16 -34.30
CA ALA A 146 -4.04 -53.87 -34.98
C ALA A 146 -4.92 -53.86 -36.24
N ASN A 147 -4.91 -54.95 -37.02
CA ASN A 147 -5.79 -55.11 -38.18
C ASN A 147 -7.28 -55.14 -37.78
N LEU A 148 -7.64 -55.86 -36.72
CA LEU A 148 -9.00 -55.86 -36.17
C LEU A 148 -9.45 -54.48 -35.68
N CYS A 149 -8.56 -53.70 -35.06
CA CYS A 149 -8.85 -52.32 -34.67
C CYS A 149 -9.13 -51.44 -35.88
N LEU A 150 -8.32 -51.57 -36.95
CA LEU A 150 -8.50 -50.83 -38.20
C LEU A 150 -9.82 -51.22 -38.90
N GLU A 151 -10.16 -52.52 -38.94
CA GLU A 151 -11.43 -53.04 -39.49
C GLU A 151 -12.66 -52.47 -38.75
N GLN A 152 -12.55 -52.21 -37.44
CA GLN A 152 -13.62 -51.63 -36.62
C GLN A 152 -13.58 -50.10 -36.51
N ASN A 153 -12.75 -49.41 -37.31
CA ASN A 153 -12.54 -47.96 -37.28
C ASN A 153 -12.03 -47.42 -35.91
N LEU A 154 -11.30 -48.24 -35.15
CA LEU A 154 -10.70 -47.86 -33.89
C LEU A 154 -9.25 -47.40 -34.10
N SER A 155 -8.86 -46.28 -33.51
CA SER A 155 -7.47 -45.79 -33.62
C SER A 155 -6.50 -46.81 -32.99
N VAL A 156 -5.42 -47.14 -33.68
CA VAL A 156 -4.38 -48.06 -33.21
C VAL A 156 -3.52 -47.36 -32.16
N ASN A 157 -4.03 -47.29 -30.93
CA ASN A 157 -3.32 -46.78 -29.75
C ASN A 157 -2.91 -47.97 -28.87
N SER A 158 -1.79 -47.85 -28.14
CA SER A 158 -1.31 -48.90 -27.21
C SER A 158 -2.40 -49.32 -26.22
N GLU A 159 -3.18 -48.35 -25.73
CA GLU A 159 -4.33 -48.57 -24.85
C GLU A 159 -5.44 -49.40 -25.51
N ASN A 160 -5.71 -49.19 -26.80
CA ASN A 160 -6.76 -49.91 -27.54
C ASN A 160 -6.32 -51.33 -27.87
N ILE A 161 -5.04 -51.52 -28.22
CA ILE A 161 -4.44 -52.85 -28.41
C ILE A 161 -4.53 -53.67 -27.11
N LEU A 162 -4.22 -53.05 -25.96
CA LEU A 162 -4.35 -53.70 -24.65
C LEU A 162 -5.80 -54.08 -24.31
N ILE A 163 -6.77 -53.21 -24.60
CA ILE A 163 -8.20 -53.52 -24.40
C ILE A 163 -8.61 -54.73 -25.23
N VAL A 164 -8.26 -54.75 -26.53
CA VAL A 164 -8.64 -55.85 -27.42
C VAL A 164 -7.94 -57.15 -27.04
N ARG A 165 -6.68 -57.08 -26.59
CA ARG A 165 -5.96 -58.25 -26.04
C ARG A 165 -6.68 -58.84 -24.84
N LYS A 166 -7.05 -58.00 -23.85
CA LYS A 166 -7.81 -58.41 -22.66
C LYS A 166 -9.19 -58.99 -23.02
N LEU A 167 -9.88 -58.44 -24.01
CA LEU A 167 -11.16 -58.98 -24.50
C LEU A 167 -11.01 -60.34 -25.19
N LYS A 168 -9.91 -60.56 -25.94
CA LYS A 168 -9.59 -61.86 -26.55
C LYS A 168 -9.26 -62.90 -25.48
N GLU A 169 -8.51 -62.52 -24.45
CA GLU A 169 -8.22 -63.36 -23.28
C GLU A 169 -9.48 -63.72 -22.51
N LYS A 170 -10.37 -62.75 -22.27
CA LYS A 170 -11.70 -62.97 -21.66
C LYS A 170 -12.50 -64.02 -22.42
N ARG A 171 -12.64 -63.87 -23.74
CA ARG A 171 -13.37 -64.85 -24.57
C ARG A 171 -12.75 -66.24 -24.52
N LYS A 172 -11.41 -66.34 -24.58
CA LYS A 172 -10.69 -67.61 -24.43
C LYS A 172 -10.94 -68.24 -23.05
N LEU A 173 -11.02 -67.46 -21.99
CA LEU A 173 -11.31 -67.92 -20.63
C LEU A 173 -12.77 -68.40 -20.48
N GLU A 174 -13.73 -67.63 -20.99
CA GLU A 174 -15.15 -68.01 -21.02
C GLU A 174 -15.37 -69.31 -21.80
N GLU A 175 -14.70 -69.48 -22.95
CA GLU A 175 -14.72 -70.71 -23.74
C GLU A 175 -14.13 -71.91 -22.99
N ARG A 176 -13.01 -71.73 -22.27
CA ARG A 176 -12.40 -72.79 -21.44
C ARG A 176 -13.32 -73.20 -20.30
N ILE A 177 -13.94 -72.22 -19.63
CA ILE A 177 -14.90 -72.46 -18.53
C ILE A 177 -16.14 -73.19 -19.07
N ASN A 178 -16.61 -72.87 -20.28
CA ASN A 178 -17.74 -73.54 -20.92
C ASN A 178 -17.43 -74.99 -21.36
N LYS A 179 -16.18 -75.30 -21.71
CA LYS A 179 -15.75 -76.65 -22.15
C LYS A 179 -15.39 -77.60 -20.99
N ASN A 180 -15.21 -77.10 -19.77
CA ASN A 180 -14.83 -77.92 -18.62
C ASN A 180 -16.02 -78.70 -18.04
N GLU A 181 -16.13 -79.99 -18.37
CA GLU A 181 -17.22 -80.89 -17.94
C GLU A 181 -17.23 -81.21 -16.43
N ASN A 182 -16.13 -80.95 -15.72
CA ASN A 182 -15.98 -81.24 -14.29
C ASN A 182 -16.67 -80.21 -13.36
N ILE A 183 -17.15 -79.08 -13.87
CA ILE A 183 -17.87 -78.05 -13.10
C ILE A 183 -19.37 -78.38 -13.13
N LYS A 184 -19.79 -79.39 -12.35
CA LYS A 184 -21.20 -79.85 -12.33
C LYS A 184 -22.14 -78.89 -11.59
N ASN A 185 -21.60 -78.05 -10.69
CA ASN A 185 -22.37 -77.06 -9.94
C ASN A 185 -22.38 -75.71 -10.67
N LEU A 186 -23.55 -75.29 -11.15
CA LEU A 186 -23.78 -73.97 -11.76
C LEU A 186 -23.31 -72.81 -10.85
N GLN A 187 -23.33 -73.02 -9.54
CA GLN A 187 -22.87 -72.07 -8.53
C GLN A 187 -21.35 -71.84 -8.55
N GLU A 188 -20.54 -72.87 -8.77
CA GLU A 188 -19.08 -72.76 -8.83
C GLU A 188 -18.65 -72.03 -10.12
N LYS A 189 -19.32 -72.33 -11.23
CA LYS A 189 -19.13 -71.60 -12.50
C LYS A 189 -19.44 -70.11 -12.35
N ARG A 190 -20.53 -69.78 -11.66
CA ARG A 190 -20.92 -68.39 -11.37
C ARG A 190 -19.88 -67.70 -10.48
N ARG A 191 -19.37 -68.37 -9.46
CA ARG A 191 -18.32 -67.82 -8.58
C ARG A 191 -17.04 -67.47 -9.33
N ILE A 192 -16.58 -68.37 -10.22
CA ILE A 192 -15.39 -68.12 -11.04
C ILE A 192 -15.62 -66.92 -11.98
N LEU A 193 -16.82 -66.78 -12.54
CA LEU A 193 -17.16 -65.65 -13.39
C LEU A 193 -17.21 -64.33 -12.60
N GLU A 194 -17.78 -64.35 -11.39
CA GLU A 194 -17.80 -63.20 -10.47
C GLU A 194 -16.38 -62.78 -10.04
N GLU A 195 -15.46 -63.73 -9.81
CA GLU A 195 -14.06 -63.45 -9.50
C GLU A 195 -13.32 -62.82 -10.70
N ILE A 196 -13.57 -63.28 -11.92
CA ILE A 196 -13.03 -62.67 -13.15
C ILE A 196 -13.55 -61.24 -13.31
N GLU A 197 -14.85 -61.03 -13.10
CA GLU A 197 -15.44 -59.69 -13.13
C GLU A 197 -14.77 -58.78 -12.10
N TYR A 198 -14.57 -59.26 -10.87
CA TYR A 198 -13.90 -58.48 -9.82
C TYR A 198 -12.49 -58.03 -10.23
N HIS A 199 -11.70 -58.92 -10.87
CA HIS A 199 -10.38 -58.56 -11.39
C HIS A 199 -10.47 -57.53 -12.52
N GLU A 200 -11.47 -57.61 -13.40
CA GLU A 200 -11.71 -56.57 -14.43
C GLU A 200 -12.08 -55.21 -13.80
N TRP A 201 -12.92 -55.23 -12.75
CA TRP A 201 -13.24 -54.03 -11.99
C TRP A 201 -12.00 -53.41 -11.34
N ALA A 202 -11.12 -54.24 -10.76
CA ALA A 202 -9.86 -53.78 -10.18
C ALA A 202 -8.93 -53.16 -11.24
N ASP A 203 -8.83 -53.74 -12.43
CA ASP A 203 -8.05 -53.21 -13.54
C ASP A 203 -8.60 -51.87 -14.05
N ARG A 204 -9.93 -51.75 -14.18
CA ARG A 204 -10.58 -50.48 -14.54
C ARG A 204 -10.30 -49.41 -13.49
N GLU A 205 -10.40 -49.76 -12.21
CA GLU A 205 -10.13 -48.85 -11.10
C GLU A 205 -8.67 -48.38 -11.09
N LYS A 206 -7.71 -49.28 -11.36
CA LYS A 206 -6.29 -48.93 -11.52
C LYS A 206 -6.09 -47.92 -12.64
N ARG A 207 -6.69 -48.14 -13.81
CA ARG A 207 -6.60 -47.21 -14.95
C ARG A 207 -7.24 -45.85 -14.65
N ILE A 208 -8.37 -45.82 -13.94
CA ILE A 208 -8.99 -44.57 -13.50
C ILE A 208 -8.04 -43.79 -12.60
N LYS A 209 -7.37 -44.46 -11.66
CA LYS A 209 -6.36 -43.83 -10.78
C LYS A 209 -5.19 -43.27 -11.57
N GLU A 210 -4.64 -44.01 -12.53
CA GLU A 210 -3.54 -43.54 -13.39
C GLU A 210 -3.95 -42.29 -14.20
N LEU A 211 -5.17 -42.27 -14.76
CA LEU A 211 -5.69 -41.10 -15.45
C LEU A 211 -5.91 -39.91 -14.51
N GLN A 212 -6.40 -40.15 -13.30
CA GLN A 212 -6.54 -39.11 -12.26
C GLN A 212 -5.17 -38.56 -11.86
N GLU A 213 -4.16 -39.42 -11.71
CA GLU A 213 -2.80 -39.00 -11.38
C GLU A 213 -2.17 -38.17 -12.51
N LYS A 214 -2.31 -38.58 -13.77
CA LYS A 214 -1.90 -37.79 -14.94
C LYS A 214 -2.56 -36.41 -14.93
N LYS A 215 -3.87 -36.34 -14.66
CA LYS A 215 -4.61 -35.08 -14.51
C LYS A 215 -4.10 -34.25 -13.33
N MET A 216 -3.79 -34.86 -12.19
CA MET A 216 -3.22 -34.18 -11.02
C MET A 216 -1.82 -33.63 -11.29
N ASN A 217 -0.99 -34.35 -12.01
CA ASN A 217 0.34 -33.89 -12.37
C ASN A 217 0.27 -32.71 -13.36
N LEU A 218 -0.67 -32.73 -14.30
CA LEU A 218 -0.94 -31.58 -15.17
C LEU A 218 -1.42 -30.37 -14.34
N LEU A 219 -2.37 -30.56 -13.42
CA LEU A 219 -2.89 -29.49 -12.57
C LEU A 219 -1.79 -28.87 -11.70
N LYS A 220 -0.92 -29.69 -11.09
CA LYS A 220 0.24 -29.23 -10.33
C LYS A 220 1.14 -28.33 -11.18
N LYS A 221 1.45 -28.73 -12.42
CA LYS A 221 2.26 -27.91 -13.35
C LYS A 221 1.58 -26.56 -13.64
N VAL A 222 0.28 -26.58 -13.94
CA VAL A 222 -0.50 -25.36 -14.22
C VAL A 222 -0.52 -24.41 -13.00
N LEU A 223 -0.65 -24.95 -11.79
CA LEU A 223 -0.60 -24.15 -10.56
C LEU A 223 0.76 -23.49 -10.37
N VAL A 224 1.84 -24.25 -10.53
CA VAL A 224 3.21 -23.72 -10.44
C VAL A 224 3.44 -22.62 -11.47
N ASP A 225 2.99 -22.79 -12.70
CA ASP A 225 3.14 -21.78 -13.76
C ASP A 225 2.32 -20.53 -13.47
N ARG A 226 1.10 -20.68 -12.95
CA ARG A 226 0.28 -19.56 -12.49
C ARG A 226 0.96 -18.79 -11.36
N ASP A 227 1.54 -19.48 -10.40
CA ASP A 227 2.18 -18.86 -9.25
C ASP A 227 3.50 -18.18 -9.65
N LYS A 228 4.28 -18.76 -10.58
CA LYS A 228 5.42 -18.09 -11.22
C LYS A 228 5.01 -16.80 -11.93
N LYS A 229 3.94 -16.83 -12.73
CA LYS A 229 3.42 -15.62 -13.41
C LYS A 229 3.03 -14.52 -12.42
N LYS A 230 2.38 -14.89 -11.31
CA LYS A 230 2.05 -13.95 -10.24
C LYS A 230 3.30 -13.39 -9.57
N ALA A 231 4.28 -14.24 -9.24
CA ALA A 231 5.54 -13.82 -8.64
C ALA A 231 6.30 -12.85 -9.54
N ASN A 232 6.39 -13.13 -10.85
CA ASN A 232 7.03 -12.24 -11.82
C ASN A 232 6.32 -10.88 -11.87
N LYS A 233 4.98 -10.85 -11.89
CA LYS A 233 4.23 -9.59 -11.86
C LYS A 233 4.53 -8.76 -10.61
N ILE A 234 4.55 -9.40 -9.45
CA ILE A 234 4.92 -8.75 -8.18
C ILE A 234 6.35 -8.23 -8.24
N PHE A 235 7.28 -9.03 -8.75
CA PHE A 235 8.68 -8.65 -8.90
C PHE A 235 8.83 -7.38 -9.75
N TYR A 236 8.18 -7.32 -10.92
CA TYR A 236 8.20 -6.13 -11.78
C TYR A 236 7.60 -4.89 -11.09
N GLU A 237 6.51 -5.05 -10.34
CA GLU A 237 5.90 -3.94 -9.60
C GLU A 237 6.83 -3.43 -8.48
N VAL A 238 7.48 -4.34 -7.75
CA VAL A 238 8.47 -4.01 -6.71
C VAL A 238 9.69 -3.31 -7.33
N GLU A 239 10.22 -3.85 -8.43
CA GLU A 239 11.36 -3.27 -9.14
C GLU A 239 11.07 -1.84 -9.62
N LYS A 240 9.88 -1.60 -10.17
CA LYS A 240 9.43 -0.26 -10.55
C LYS A 240 9.38 0.70 -9.36
N ILE A 241 8.93 0.24 -8.20
CA ILE A 241 8.91 1.05 -6.97
C ILE A 241 10.34 1.35 -6.51
N VAL A 242 11.23 0.37 -6.56
CA VAL A 242 12.65 0.54 -6.19
C VAL A 242 13.32 1.56 -7.12
N GLN A 243 13.19 1.40 -8.44
CA GLN A 243 13.73 2.36 -9.42
C GLN A 243 13.23 3.79 -9.18
N ASN A 244 11.95 3.98 -8.86
CA ASN A 244 11.41 5.30 -8.54
C ASN A 244 11.96 5.86 -7.22
N ARG A 245 12.26 5.01 -6.23
CA ARG A 245 12.88 5.43 -4.98
C ARG A 245 14.34 5.80 -5.18
N ASP A 246 15.07 5.05 -6.00
CA ASP A 246 16.47 5.33 -6.29
C ASP A 246 16.62 6.63 -7.08
N LYS A 247 15.78 6.87 -8.11
CA LYS A 247 15.71 8.17 -8.78
C LYS A 247 15.50 9.34 -7.82
N LYS A 248 14.57 9.21 -6.87
CA LYS A 248 14.35 10.26 -5.85
C LYS A 248 15.54 10.43 -4.91
N LYS A 249 16.22 9.34 -4.54
CA LYS A 249 17.45 9.42 -3.75
C LYS A 249 18.56 10.12 -4.51
N ASP A 250 18.67 9.88 -5.81
CA ASP A 250 19.67 10.51 -6.67
C ASP A 250 19.39 12.01 -6.83
N GLU A 251 18.13 12.42 -7.04
CA GLU A 251 17.71 13.84 -7.04
C GLU A 251 18.07 14.54 -5.72
N ILE A 252 17.85 13.86 -4.58
CA ILE A 252 18.21 14.38 -3.25
C ILE A 252 19.73 14.49 -3.12
N ARG A 253 20.48 13.47 -3.56
CA ARG A 253 21.95 13.48 -3.54
C ARG A 253 22.52 14.61 -4.38
N GLU A 254 21.99 14.83 -5.58
CA GLU A 254 22.40 15.91 -6.47
C GLU A 254 22.17 17.29 -5.82
N ASN A 255 21.04 17.47 -5.13
CA ASN A 255 20.78 18.71 -4.39
C ASN A 255 21.77 18.91 -3.23
N PHE A 256 22.07 17.87 -2.45
CA PHE A 256 23.09 17.94 -1.40
C PHE A 256 24.49 18.22 -1.96
N GLU A 257 24.85 17.66 -3.11
CA GLU A 257 26.13 17.94 -3.77
C GLU A 257 26.22 19.40 -4.24
N LYS A 258 25.12 19.97 -4.76
CA LYS A 258 25.03 21.39 -5.11
C LYS A 258 25.15 22.30 -3.89
N GLU A 259 24.50 21.97 -2.79
CA GLU A 259 24.61 22.71 -1.53
C GLU A 259 26.03 22.64 -0.98
N LYS A 260 26.60 21.44 -0.89
CA LYS A 260 28.00 21.24 -0.49
C LYS A 260 28.96 22.06 -1.35
N ALA A 261 28.79 22.07 -2.67
CA ALA A 261 29.63 22.85 -3.57
C ALA A 261 29.50 24.37 -3.33
N LYS A 262 28.29 24.87 -3.03
CA LYS A 262 28.07 26.27 -2.66
C LYS A 262 28.74 26.61 -1.34
N ASP A 263 28.57 25.77 -0.33
CA ASP A 263 29.13 25.99 1.01
C ASP A 263 30.67 25.97 0.95
N MET A 264 31.27 25.01 0.23
CA MET A 264 32.71 24.97 0.00
C MET A 264 33.22 26.22 -0.71
N ARG A 265 32.47 26.74 -1.70
CA ARG A 265 32.80 27.99 -2.38
C ARG A 265 32.72 29.20 -1.45
N ILE A 266 31.69 29.28 -0.60
CA ILE A 266 31.53 30.37 0.37
C ILE A 266 32.67 30.34 1.38
N LEU A 267 32.95 29.17 1.95
CA LEU A 267 34.07 28.98 2.88
C LEU A 267 35.42 29.39 2.25
N PHE A 268 35.65 29.02 0.99
CA PHE A 268 36.86 29.44 0.26
C PHE A 268 36.95 30.97 0.10
N LEU A 269 35.84 31.65 -0.20
CA LEU A 269 35.80 33.11 -0.29
C LEU A 269 35.99 33.79 1.07
N GLU A 270 35.36 33.27 2.13
CA GLU A 270 35.47 33.79 3.49
C GLU A 270 36.88 33.64 4.05
N THR A 271 37.49 32.47 3.86
CA THR A 271 38.89 32.24 4.25
C THR A 271 39.85 33.19 3.52
N GLY A 272 39.67 33.40 2.21
CA GLY A 272 40.45 34.39 1.46
C GLY A 272 40.25 35.84 1.95
N ASN A 273 39.02 36.23 2.28
CA ASN A 273 38.72 37.58 2.80
C ASN A 273 39.24 37.78 4.22
N ASN A 274 39.10 36.79 5.10
CA ASN A 274 39.61 36.84 6.47
C ASN A 274 41.13 37.01 6.47
N LEU A 275 41.86 36.30 5.60
CA LEU A 275 43.29 36.50 5.41
C LEU A 275 43.60 37.96 5.03
N LYS A 276 42.89 38.54 4.04
CA LYS A 276 43.07 39.96 3.66
C LYS A 276 42.80 40.94 4.81
N THR A 277 41.80 40.67 5.65
CA THR A 277 41.50 41.53 6.81
C THR A 277 42.53 41.42 7.93
N ILE A 278 43.10 40.23 8.17
CA ILE A 278 44.13 40.00 9.19
C ILE A 278 45.43 40.74 8.83
N TYR A 279 45.79 40.76 7.54
CA TYR A 279 46.98 41.47 7.06
C TYR A 279 46.76 42.97 6.83
N ASN A 280 45.54 43.49 7.04
CA ASN A 280 45.20 44.92 6.96
C ASN A 280 45.66 45.59 5.65
N GLU A 281 45.63 44.83 4.54
CA GLU A 281 45.96 45.34 3.22
C GLU A 281 44.90 46.37 2.82
N LYS A 282 45.29 47.65 2.74
CA LYS A 282 44.48 48.65 2.03
C LYS A 282 44.36 48.16 0.59
N GLN A 283 43.14 48.13 0.05
CA GLN A 283 42.95 47.75 -1.35
C GLN A 283 43.75 48.70 -2.25
N ASP A 284 44.82 48.19 -2.85
CA ASP A 284 45.61 48.95 -3.79
C ASP A 284 44.84 49.09 -5.11
N LEU A 285 44.76 50.33 -5.59
CA LEU A 285 44.03 50.67 -6.82
C LEU A 285 44.67 49.97 -8.04
N ILE A 286 45.97 49.72 -7.97
CA ILE A 286 46.74 48.98 -8.97
C ILE A 286 46.32 47.51 -9.02
N ASP A 287 46.07 46.88 -7.86
CA ASP A 287 45.61 45.49 -7.82
C ASP A 287 44.18 45.34 -8.34
N GLN A 288 43.30 46.32 -8.06
CA GLN A 288 41.98 46.40 -8.68
C GLN A 288 42.07 46.59 -10.21
N MET A 289 43.04 47.38 -10.69
CA MET A 289 43.29 47.57 -12.13
C MET A 289 43.97 46.36 -12.79
N ASN A 290 44.59 45.46 -12.04
CA ASN A 290 45.16 44.22 -12.56
C ASN A 290 44.13 43.08 -12.61
N ASP A 291 43.16 43.08 -11.69
CA ASP A 291 42.05 42.14 -11.69
C ASP A 291 40.91 42.62 -12.59
N TYR A 292 40.81 42.06 -13.79
CA TYR A 292 39.76 42.39 -14.76
C TYR A 292 38.34 42.05 -14.28
N THR A 293 38.21 41.24 -13.22
CA THR A 293 36.92 40.92 -12.60
C THR A 293 36.54 41.90 -11.48
N SER A 294 37.43 42.83 -11.15
CA SER A 294 37.20 43.82 -10.13
C SER A 294 36.14 44.85 -10.57
N ASN A 295 35.60 45.52 -9.56
CA ASN A 295 34.62 46.59 -9.72
C ASN A 295 35.14 47.80 -10.53
N PHE A 296 36.45 47.89 -10.79
CA PHE A 296 37.02 48.93 -11.63
C PHE A 296 36.63 48.77 -13.11
N TYR A 297 36.66 47.54 -13.63
CA TYR A 297 36.30 47.25 -15.03
C TYR A 297 34.87 46.76 -15.19
N LEU A 298 34.38 45.93 -14.26
CA LEU A 298 33.05 45.34 -14.34
C LEU A 298 32.25 45.65 -13.07
N GLN A 299 31.47 46.72 -13.15
CA GLN A 299 30.61 47.14 -12.05
C GLN A 299 29.36 46.24 -11.96
N LEU A 300 29.11 45.71 -10.76
CA LEU A 300 28.00 44.79 -10.52
C LEU A 300 26.73 45.57 -10.17
N GLU A 301 25.59 45.19 -10.76
CA GLU A 301 24.32 45.93 -10.60
C GLU A 301 23.85 46.06 -9.14
N ARG A 302 24.21 45.10 -8.29
CA ARG A 302 23.91 45.15 -6.84
C ARG A 302 24.53 46.35 -6.13
N GLU A 303 25.55 46.98 -6.72
CA GLU A 303 26.21 48.17 -6.19
C GLU A 303 25.54 49.48 -6.64
N GLY A 304 24.43 49.37 -7.40
CA GLY A 304 23.60 50.50 -7.80
C GLY A 304 24.16 51.30 -8.98
N VAL A 305 25.24 50.83 -9.62
CA VAL A 305 25.77 51.41 -10.85
C VAL A 305 25.33 50.56 -12.03
N ILE A 306 24.61 51.17 -12.97
CA ILE A 306 24.18 50.53 -14.21
C ILE A 306 25.32 50.72 -15.22
N PRO A 307 26.04 49.66 -15.63
CA PRO A 307 27.10 49.79 -16.62
C PRO A 307 26.51 50.35 -17.93
N ASN A 308 27.17 51.35 -18.51
CA ASN A 308 26.86 51.92 -19.83
C ASN A 308 25.55 52.72 -19.99
N LYS A 309 25.07 53.43 -18.96
CA LYS A 309 24.30 54.67 -19.21
C LYS A 309 25.27 55.85 -19.38
N ILE A 310 25.92 55.95 -20.54
CA ILE A 310 26.41 57.26 -20.99
C ILE A 310 25.15 58.12 -21.01
N ASN A 311 25.09 59.17 -20.17
CA ASN A 311 23.97 60.10 -20.21
C ASN A 311 23.82 60.59 -21.66
N GLU A 312 22.79 60.14 -22.38
CA GLU A 312 22.52 60.50 -23.78
C GLU A 312 22.49 62.02 -23.97
N ASN A 313 22.16 62.75 -22.90
CA ASN A 313 22.22 64.21 -22.81
C ASN A 313 23.60 64.83 -23.08
N ILE A 314 24.71 64.09 -22.91
CA ILE A 314 26.07 64.57 -23.17
C ILE A 314 26.43 64.40 -24.65
N VAL A 315 26.04 63.27 -25.26
CA VAL A 315 26.33 62.99 -26.69
C VAL A 315 25.53 63.95 -27.58
N ASN A 316 24.25 64.18 -27.28
CA ASN A 316 23.38 65.07 -28.06
C ASN A 316 23.76 66.57 -27.99
N LYS A 317 24.63 66.98 -27.05
CA LYS A 317 25.12 68.36 -26.95
C LYS A 317 26.35 68.64 -27.80
N ILE A 318 27.16 67.61 -28.09
CA ILE A 318 28.39 67.78 -28.88
C ILE A 318 28.01 67.89 -30.36
N ASP A 319 27.08 67.05 -30.84
CA ASP A 319 26.70 66.99 -32.25
C ASP A 319 25.93 68.23 -32.74
N ASN A 320 25.09 68.83 -31.87
CA ASN A 320 24.31 70.03 -32.20
C ASN A 320 25.12 71.33 -32.20
N ASN A 321 26.35 71.31 -31.68
CA ASN A 321 27.23 72.49 -31.64
C ASN A 321 28.25 72.52 -32.79
N LEU A 322 28.48 71.39 -33.49
CA LEU A 322 29.41 71.31 -34.63
C LEU A 322 28.75 71.61 -35.99
N ASN A 323 27.43 71.45 -36.13
CA ASN A 323 26.78 71.55 -37.44
C ASN A 323 26.44 72.99 -37.90
N ASP A 324 26.46 73.97 -37.00
CA ASP A 324 26.26 75.38 -37.35
C ASP A 324 27.60 76.06 -37.63
N LEU A 325 27.87 76.36 -38.91
CA LEU A 325 29.08 77.08 -39.37
C LEU A 325 29.27 78.45 -38.67
N LYS A 326 28.16 79.07 -38.22
CA LYS A 326 28.17 80.30 -37.40
C LYS A 326 28.71 80.05 -35.99
N LYS A 327 28.33 78.95 -35.34
CA LYS A 327 28.81 78.59 -34.00
C LYS A 327 30.26 78.12 -34.01
N LEU A 328 30.72 77.47 -35.08
CA LEU A 328 32.13 77.12 -35.26
C LEU A 328 33.03 78.36 -35.38
N ASN A 329 32.56 79.44 -36.00
CA ASN A 329 33.29 80.71 -36.03
C ASN A 329 33.27 81.44 -34.67
N GLU A 330 32.17 81.37 -33.91
CA GLU A 330 32.12 81.80 -32.50
C GLU A 330 33.13 81.01 -31.65
N ILE A 331 33.12 79.68 -31.76
CA ILE A 331 34.06 78.78 -31.08
C ILE A 331 35.50 79.09 -31.50
N LYS A 332 35.77 79.31 -32.78
CA LYS A 332 37.09 79.69 -33.29
C LYS A 332 37.53 81.06 -32.76
N SER A 333 36.65 82.05 -32.70
CA SER A 333 36.96 83.35 -32.10
C SER A 333 37.22 83.28 -30.58
N THR A 334 36.47 82.44 -29.85
CA THR A 334 36.70 82.20 -28.41
C THR A 334 37.96 81.36 -28.15
N LEU A 335 38.31 80.46 -29.07
CA LEU A 335 39.56 79.70 -29.05
C LEU A 335 40.75 80.61 -29.39
N ASP A 336 40.61 81.54 -30.33
CA ASP A 336 41.65 82.50 -30.67
C ASP A 336 41.91 83.47 -29.51
N GLU A 337 40.87 83.95 -28.80
CA GLU A 337 41.03 84.73 -27.56
C GLU A 337 41.69 83.92 -26.41
N THR A 338 41.46 82.61 -26.33
CA THR A 338 42.07 81.74 -25.30
C THR A 338 43.42 81.16 -25.68
N SER A 339 43.78 81.14 -26.97
CA SER A 339 45.10 80.71 -27.46
C SER A 339 46.17 81.77 -27.19
N TYR A 340 45.81 83.07 -27.23
CA TYR A 340 46.72 84.14 -26.83
C TYR A 340 46.92 84.25 -25.31
N HIS A 341 46.17 83.48 -24.50
CA HIS A 341 46.26 83.48 -23.04
C HIS A 341 46.40 82.08 -22.40
N ASN A 342 47.20 81.18 -22.98
CA ASN A 342 47.55 79.90 -22.34
C ASN A 342 49.05 79.68 -22.10
N ASN A 343 49.72 80.72 -21.61
CA ASN A 343 50.80 80.60 -20.63
C ASN A 343 50.30 81.00 -19.23
N ILE A 344 49.08 80.58 -18.88
CA ILE A 344 48.53 80.78 -17.54
C ILE A 344 48.88 79.56 -16.69
N ARG A 345 50.01 79.69 -15.97
CA ARG A 345 50.06 79.29 -14.56
C ARG A 345 48.84 79.96 -13.88
N TYR A 346 47.84 79.17 -13.53
CA TYR A 346 46.66 79.66 -12.82
C TYR A 346 47.03 80.24 -11.44
N THR A 347 47.29 81.54 -11.41
CA THR A 347 47.10 82.40 -10.24
C THR A 347 45.70 82.98 -10.35
N PHE A 348 44.72 82.34 -9.71
CA PHE A 348 43.37 82.90 -9.64
C PHE A 348 43.39 84.11 -8.69
N LYS A 349 43.43 85.32 -9.28
CA LYS A 349 43.03 86.57 -8.60
C LYS A 349 41.54 86.49 -8.28
N GLY A 350 41.23 86.41 -7.00
CA GLY A 350 39.95 86.86 -6.44
C GLY A 350 40.26 87.95 -5.43
N GLU A 351 39.67 89.13 -5.62
CA GLU A 351 39.83 90.38 -4.86
C GLU A 351 39.34 90.32 -3.40
N LYS A 352 39.62 89.22 -2.68
CA LYS A 352 39.31 89.01 -1.25
C LYS A 352 40.50 88.47 -0.45
N SER A 353 41.71 88.50 -1.01
CA SER A 353 42.93 87.97 -0.37
C SER A 353 43.62 88.99 0.54
N GLU A 354 43.62 90.28 0.23
CA GLU A 354 44.35 91.29 1.03
C GLU A 354 43.71 91.55 2.40
N GLU A 355 42.38 91.64 2.49
CA GLU A 355 41.67 91.75 3.77
C GLU A 355 41.84 90.48 4.61
N ARG A 356 41.84 89.29 3.98
CA ARG A 356 42.11 88.01 4.65
C ARG A 356 43.53 87.91 5.16
N LEU A 357 44.53 88.34 4.39
CA LEU A 357 45.93 88.38 4.80
C LEU A 357 46.15 89.36 5.96
N LYS A 358 45.51 90.54 5.95
CA LYS A 358 45.52 91.47 7.09
C LYS A 358 44.84 90.87 8.33
N TYR A 359 43.71 90.17 8.16
CA TYR A 359 42.98 89.53 9.26
C TYR A 359 43.72 88.32 9.85
N GLU A 360 44.36 87.51 9.00
CA GLU A 360 45.22 86.40 9.43
C GLU A 360 46.50 86.91 10.10
N ASN A 361 47.14 87.97 9.58
CA ASN A 361 48.28 88.60 10.23
C ASN A 361 47.92 89.21 11.59
N LYS A 362 46.72 89.77 11.75
CA LYS A 362 46.22 90.30 13.03
C LYS A 362 45.88 89.19 14.02
N LYS A 363 45.37 88.04 13.55
CA LYS A 363 45.20 86.83 14.36
C LYS A 363 46.55 86.24 14.78
N ASN A 364 47.51 86.15 13.87
CA ASN A 364 48.85 85.64 14.14
C ASN A 364 49.60 86.52 15.15
N LYS A 365 49.48 87.86 15.06
CA LYS A 365 50.05 88.78 16.06
C LYS A 365 49.43 88.60 17.45
N LYS A 366 48.11 88.37 17.54
CA LYS A 366 47.42 88.05 18.82
C LYS A 366 47.87 86.71 19.40
N ILE A 367 48.07 85.70 18.56
CA ILE A 367 48.56 84.37 18.97
C ILE A 367 49.98 84.48 19.51
N ILE A 368 50.86 85.21 18.82
CA ILE A 368 52.24 85.48 19.28
C ILE A 368 52.22 86.21 20.63
N ASP A 369 51.37 87.22 20.80
CA ASP A 369 51.24 87.98 22.05
C ASP A 369 50.65 87.15 23.22
N THR A 370 49.79 86.16 22.92
CA THR A 370 49.36 85.16 23.92
C THR A 370 50.47 84.18 24.30
N PHE A 371 51.34 83.79 23.35
CA PHE A 371 52.50 82.94 23.64
C PHE A 371 53.53 83.68 24.50
N TYR A 372 53.81 84.96 24.22
CA TYR A 372 54.68 85.79 25.06
C TYR A 372 54.12 85.96 26.49
N ARG A 373 52.80 86.09 26.64
CA ARG A 373 52.14 86.12 27.96
C ARG A 373 52.14 84.77 28.69
N TYR A 374 52.13 83.66 27.95
CA TYR A 374 52.22 82.32 28.51
C TYR A 374 53.64 82.03 29.02
N LEU A 375 54.66 82.35 28.23
CA LEU A 375 56.06 82.18 28.60
C LEU A 375 56.45 83.05 29.80
N ASN A 376 55.93 84.28 29.88
CA ASN A 376 56.20 85.16 31.02
C ASN A 376 55.39 84.83 32.29
N LYS A 377 54.44 83.87 32.24
CA LYS A 377 53.63 83.45 33.39
C LYS A 377 54.22 82.26 34.16
N GLU A 378 55.24 81.59 33.63
CA GLU A 378 55.83 80.39 34.25
C GLU A 378 56.87 80.68 35.34
N GLU A 379 57.21 81.95 35.62
CA GLU A 379 58.24 82.29 36.61
C GLU A 379 57.75 82.42 38.08
N THR A 380 56.44 82.39 38.37
CA THR A 380 55.94 82.44 39.76
C THR A 380 55.28 81.13 40.18
N LYS A 381 55.96 80.44 41.11
CA LYS A 381 55.74 79.08 41.62
C LYS A 381 54.35 78.79 42.23
N TYR A 382 53.97 77.52 42.05
CA TYR A 382 53.06 76.63 42.76
C TYR A 382 52.43 77.07 44.11
N SER A 383 51.12 76.82 44.23
CA SER A 383 50.55 76.12 45.40
C SER A 383 49.27 75.36 45.04
N SER A 384 49.25 74.11 45.52
CA SER A 384 48.20 73.11 45.75
C SER A 384 46.71 73.37 45.39
N ASP A 385 46.16 72.33 44.74
CA ASP A 385 44.85 71.69 44.94
C ASP A 385 43.52 72.16 44.28
N LYS A 386 42.96 71.15 43.58
CA LYS A 386 41.54 70.73 43.43
C LYS A 386 40.67 71.30 42.29
N TYR A 387 40.43 70.36 41.36
CA TYR A 387 39.26 70.10 40.50
C TYR A 387 38.73 71.21 39.57
N SER A 388 38.91 70.99 38.26
CA SER A 388 37.85 71.12 37.25
C SER A 388 38.32 70.62 35.87
N THR A 389 37.71 69.54 35.42
CA THR A 389 37.35 69.18 34.03
C THR A 389 37.72 70.17 32.93
N ILE A 390 38.63 69.78 32.01
CA ILE A 390 38.60 70.13 30.59
C ILE A 390 39.15 68.96 29.77
N ASP A 391 38.27 68.34 28.98
CA ASP A 391 38.60 67.38 27.92
C ASP A 391 39.54 68.00 26.87
N ASN A 392 40.66 67.35 26.62
CA ASN A 392 41.49 67.57 25.44
C ASN A 392 41.84 66.23 24.80
N ARG A 393 40.96 65.72 23.94
CA ARG A 393 41.34 64.75 22.90
C ARG A 393 41.31 65.41 21.53
N LYS A 394 42.51 65.62 21.01
CA LYS A 394 42.84 65.97 19.63
C LYS A 394 42.12 65.01 18.67
N VAL A 395 41.21 65.52 17.85
CA VAL A 395 40.72 64.82 16.66
C VAL A 395 41.47 65.36 15.44
N GLN A 396 42.10 64.41 14.76
CA GLN A 396 42.83 64.61 13.52
C GLN A 396 41.90 65.14 12.42
N LYS A 397 42.43 66.06 11.61
CA LYS A 397 41.77 66.64 10.44
C LYS A 397 41.40 65.54 9.43
N LYS A 398 40.10 65.28 9.24
CA LYS A 398 39.59 64.64 8.02
C LYS A 398 39.25 65.71 6.98
N LYS A 399 39.64 65.43 5.74
CA LYS A 399 39.55 66.28 4.56
C LYS A 399 38.08 66.63 4.23
N LYS A 400 37.85 67.85 3.76
CA LYS A 400 36.57 68.33 3.23
C LYS A 400 36.23 67.58 1.94
N THR A 401 35.11 66.89 1.92
CA THR A 401 34.31 66.66 0.71
C THR A 401 33.20 67.71 0.68
N GLN A 402 33.00 68.31 -0.49
CA GLN A 402 31.97 69.31 -0.74
C GLN A 402 30.59 68.66 -0.62
N SER A 403 29.80 69.06 0.37
CA SER A 403 28.35 68.84 0.38
C SER A 403 27.64 70.19 0.41
N MET A 404 26.52 70.22 -0.30
CA MET A 404 25.85 71.39 -0.86
C MET A 404 25.38 72.40 0.20
N LYS A 405 25.21 73.68 -0.20
CA LYS A 405 24.49 74.69 0.59
C LYS A 405 23.12 74.11 0.99
N THR A 406 22.95 73.83 2.27
CA THR A 406 21.63 73.59 2.84
C THR A 406 20.88 74.92 2.89
N ILE A 407 19.67 74.93 2.38
CA ILE A 407 18.72 76.02 2.57
C ILE A 407 18.39 76.04 4.07
N TYR A 408 18.64 77.15 4.75
CA TYR A 408 18.22 77.29 6.15
C TYR A 408 16.69 77.28 6.20
N PRO A 409 16.06 76.38 6.95
CA PRO A 409 14.62 76.44 7.17
C PRO A 409 14.32 77.69 8.00
N ASN A 410 13.26 78.41 7.63
CA ASN A 410 12.80 79.60 8.30
C ASN A 410 12.48 79.24 9.77
N ILE A 411 13.12 79.91 10.73
CA ILE A 411 12.88 79.70 12.16
C ILE A 411 11.49 80.23 12.47
N MET A 412 10.50 79.34 12.57
CA MET A 412 9.23 79.70 13.22
C MET A 412 9.55 80.01 14.68
N ILE A 413 9.29 81.25 15.10
CA ILE A 413 9.39 81.65 16.51
C ILE A 413 8.32 80.85 17.25
N LYS A 414 8.74 79.77 17.93
CA LYS A 414 7.85 78.91 18.71
C LYS A 414 7.40 79.65 19.97
N ASN A 415 6.18 79.37 20.42
CA ASN A 415 5.62 80.00 21.61
C ASN A 415 6.40 79.51 22.86
N LYS A 416 6.57 80.36 23.89
CA LYS A 416 7.41 80.05 25.07
C LYS A 416 7.06 78.70 25.75
N GLU A 417 5.79 78.30 25.68
CA GLU A 417 5.29 77.04 26.23
C GLU A 417 5.73 75.81 25.41
N GLN A 418 5.77 75.91 24.07
CA GLN A 418 6.27 74.85 23.21
C GLN A 418 7.77 74.66 23.35
N ASP A 419 8.54 75.74 23.54
CA ASP A 419 9.97 75.66 23.84
C ASP A 419 10.24 75.00 25.20
N SER A 420 9.39 75.26 26.21
CA SER A 420 9.47 74.59 27.51
C SER A 420 9.17 73.10 27.40
N PHE A 421 8.14 72.74 26.63
CA PHE A 421 7.79 71.35 26.36
C PHE A 421 8.93 70.62 25.63
N GLU A 422 9.50 71.21 24.57
CA GLU A 422 10.63 70.62 23.84
C GLU A 422 11.89 70.50 24.71
N LYS A 423 12.17 71.48 25.58
CA LYS A 423 13.27 71.38 26.55
C LYS A 423 13.05 70.27 27.57
N ASN A 424 11.83 70.08 28.06
CA ASN A 424 11.49 68.99 28.98
C ASN A 424 11.57 67.62 28.29
N VAL A 425 11.13 67.52 27.04
CA VAL A 425 11.27 66.31 26.22
C VAL A 425 12.75 66.00 25.97
N LEU A 426 13.57 67.00 25.66
CA LEU A 426 15.01 66.83 25.47
C LEU A 426 15.69 66.39 26.78
N TYR A 427 15.27 66.95 27.91
CA TYR A 427 15.76 66.56 29.23
C TYR A 427 15.41 65.11 29.55
N LEU A 428 14.17 64.70 29.30
CA LEU A 428 13.73 63.31 29.45
C LEU A 428 14.53 62.38 28.52
N GLN A 429 14.75 62.78 27.27
CA GLN A 429 15.55 62.02 26.31
C GLN A 429 17.00 61.86 26.79
N ASN A 430 17.60 62.91 27.37
CA ASN A 430 18.94 62.86 27.92
C ASN A 430 19.02 61.94 29.15
N ILE A 431 18.00 61.94 30.02
CA ILE A 431 17.91 61.00 31.15
C ILE A 431 17.81 59.56 30.64
N LEU A 432 16.95 59.30 29.65
CA LEU A 432 16.78 57.95 29.09
C LEU A 432 18.06 57.46 28.40
N ARG A 433 18.74 58.33 27.64
CA ARG A 433 20.06 58.03 27.04
C ARG A 433 21.12 57.75 28.11
N GLY A 434 21.19 58.59 29.16
CA GLY A 434 22.11 58.38 30.27
C GLY A 434 21.84 57.08 31.03
N LYS A 435 20.57 56.72 31.25
CA LYS A 435 20.17 55.47 31.89
C LYS A 435 20.48 54.27 31.02
N ALA A 436 20.27 54.35 29.71
CA ALA A 436 20.63 53.31 28.75
C ALA A 436 22.15 53.07 28.71
N ILE A 437 22.96 54.14 28.70
CA ILE A 437 24.43 54.04 28.79
C ILE A 437 24.85 53.39 30.12
N LYS A 438 24.22 53.78 31.22
CA LYS A 438 24.51 53.19 32.54
C LYS A 438 24.15 51.70 32.59
N ILE A 439 23.05 51.28 31.96
CA ILE A 439 22.69 49.86 31.84
C ILE A 439 23.72 49.12 30.98
N LEU A 440 24.06 49.62 29.80
CA LEU A 440 25.10 49.03 28.94
C LEU A 440 26.46 48.92 29.64
N MET A 441 26.83 49.93 30.42
CA MET A 441 28.06 49.91 31.22
C MET A 441 28.00 48.88 32.36
N ASN A 442 26.83 48.72 32.99
CA ASN A 442 26.63 47.72 34.04
C ASN A 442 26.60 46.30 33.47
N ASP A 443 25.99 46.11 32.30
CA ASP A 443 26.00 44.85 31.56
C ASP A 443 27.43 44.48 31.16
N GLY A 444 28.20 45.44 30.62
CA GLY A 444 29.62 45.23 30.34
C GLY A 444 30.42 44.89 31.59
N LYS A 445 30.19 45.60 32.71
CA LYS A 445 30.82 45.28 34.00
C LYS A 445 30.48 43.86 34.47
N ASN A 446 29.23 43.43 34.30
CA ASN A 446 28.78 42.09 34.66
C ASN A 446 29.40 41.02 33.74
N SER A 447 29.48 41.27 32.43
CA SER A 447 30.14 40.37 31.47
C SER A 447 31.63 40.19 31.74
N TYR A 448 32.29 41.19 32.34
CA TYR A 448 33.69 41.10 32.75
C TYR A 448 33.85 40.88 34.27
N SER A 449 32.78 40.51 34.98
CA SER A 449 32.82 40.29 36.43
C SER A 449 33.85 39.22 36.78
N ASP A 450 33.80 38.10 36.06
CA ASP A 450 34.67 36.94 36.26
C ASP A 450 36.14 37.33 36.02
N LEU A 451 36.44 38.05 34.94
CA LEU A 451 37.79 38.55 34.66
C LEU A 451 38.28 39.55 35.71
N ILE A 452 37.39 40.43 36.21
CA ILE A 452 37.73 41.37 37.28
C ILE A 452 38.02 40.62 38.58
N GLU A 453 37.28 39.54 38.86
CA GLU A 453 37.49 38.70 40.03
C GLU A 453 38.78 37.88 39.93
N GLU A 454 39.09 37.32 38.75
CA GLU A 454 40.37 36.70 38.43
C GLU A 454 41.53 37.69 38.63
N LEU A 455 41.45 38.90 38.07
CA LEU A 455 42.50 39.91 38.21
C LEU A 455 42.67 40.37 39.67
N LYS A 456 41.58 40.48 40.43
CA LYS A 456 41.64 40.74 41.87
C LYS A 456 42.22 39.56 42.65
N ALA A 457 41.96 38.32 42.23
CA ALA A 457 42.58 37.15 42.83
C ALA A 457 44.10 37.15 42.55
N TYR A 458 44.53 37.49 41.34
CA TYR A 458 45.94 37.68 41.00
C TYR A 458 46.61 38.79 41.81
N GLU A 459 45.96 39.94 41.99
CA GLU A 459 46.47 41.04 42.83
C GLU A 459 46.62 40.60 44.30
N LYS A 460 45.71 39.76 44.81
CA LYS A 460 45.81 39.18 46.16
C LYS A 460 46.89 38.08 46.27
N ILE A 461 47.17 37.33 45.21
CA ILE A 461 48.21 36.27 45.18
C ILE A 461 49.61 36.83 45.46
N ASP A 462 49.86 38.09 45.10
CA ASP A 462 51.12 38.79 45.38
C ASP A 462 51.26 39.24 46.85
N GLU A 463 50.15 39.30 47.62
CA GLU A 463 50.13 39.72 49.03
C GLU A 463 50.19 38.55 50.04
N TYR A 464 49.96 37.30 49.60
CA TYR A 464 49.88 36.14 50.51
C TYR A 464 51.24 35.51 50.89
N SER A 465 51.42 35.22 52.18
CA SER A 465 52.52 34.42 52.73
C SER A 465 52.40 32.94 52.29
N ALA A 466 53.51 32.20 52.27
CA ALA A 466 53.56 30.79 51.84
C ALA A 466 52.56 29.86 52.57
N GLN A 467 52.17 30.20 53.81
CA GLN A 467 51.21 29.43 54.62
C GLN A 467 49.74 29.63 54.17
N GLU A 468 49.39 30.77 53.60
CA GLU A 468 48.04 31.05 53.10
C GLU A 468 47.82 30.40 51.72
N LYS A 469 48.89 30.26 50.92
CA LYS A 469 48.87 29.50 49.66
C LYS A 469 48.55 28.02 49.89
N GLU A 470 49.15 27.39 50.91
CA GLU A 470 48.80 26.01 51.26
C GLU A 470 47.35 25.86 51.76
N PHE A 471 46.77 26.87 52.41
CA PHE A 471 45.40 26.83 52.89
C PHE A 471 44.39 26.96 51.73
N PHE A 472 44.67 27.86 50.79
CA PHE A 472 43.87 28.06 49.59
C PHE A 472 43.92 26.84 48.65
N GLU A 473 45.09 26.22 48.51
CA GLU A 473 45.23 24.96 47.79
C GLU A 473 44.41 23.85 48.45
N LYS A 474 44.44 23.73 49.78
CA LYS A 474 43.63 22.75 50.53
C LYS A 474 42.13 23.00 50.36
N GLU A 475 41.65 24.25 50.41
CA GLU A 475 40.24 24.58 50.16
C GLU A 475 39.83 24.21 48.73
N ASN A 476 40.62 24.58 47.72
CA ASN A 476 40.35 24.19 46.32
C ASN A 476 40.34 22.66 46.14
N PHE A 477 41.24 21.93 46.82
CA PHE A 477 41.22 20.47 46.79
C PHE A 477 39.98 19.86 47.46
N GLU A 478 39.43 20.48 48.51
CA GLU A 478 38.18 20.04 49.12
C GLU A 478 36.97 20.35 48.23
N GLU A 479 36.92 21.51 47.57
CA GLU A 479 35.89 21.83 46.58
C GLU A 479 35.92 20.85 45.40
N MET A 480 37.09 20.58 44.82
CA MET A 480 37.24 19.60 43.74
C MET A 480 36.81 18.18 44.15
N LYS A 481 37.01 17.79 45.42
CA LYS A 481 36.50 16.50 45.93
C LYS A 481 34.99 16.52 45.99
N ILE A 482 34.38 17.59 46.51
CA ILE A 482 32.92 17.74 46.60
C ILE A 482 32.30 17.68 45.20
N ASP A 483 32.87 18.37 44.22
CA ASP A 483 32.40 18.34 42.84
C ASP A 483 32.51 16.94 42.23
N SER A 484 33.64 16.25 42.44
CA SER A 484 33.80 14.85 42.03
C SER A 484 32.75 13.93 42.69
N TYR A 485 32.40 14.13 43.96
CA TYR A 485 31.33 13.37 44.61
C TYR A 485 29.96 13.69 44.01
N ILE A 486 29.67 14.96 43.71
CA ILE A 486 28.42 15.39 43.07
C ILE A 486 28.30 14.79 41.68
N GLU A 487 29.35 14.87 40.85
CA GLU A 487 29.39 14.27 39.52
C GLU A 487 29.20 12.76 39.57
N ASN A 488 29.79 12.06 40.55
CA ASN A 488 29.59 10.63 40.73
C ASN A 488 28.15 10.28 41.10
N VAL A 489 27.50 11.09 41.94
CA VAL A 489 26.08 10.88 42.31
C VAL A 489 25.18 11.18 41.12
N GLN A 490 25.44 12.27 40.40
CA GLN A 490 24.71 12.62 39.18
C GLN A 490 24.87 11.56 38.09
N GLY A 491 26.10 11.08 37.87
CA GLY A 491 26.41 10.02 36.92
C GLY A 491 25.68 8.71 37.25
N LYS A 492 25.62 8.32 38.53
CA LYS A 492 24.81 7.18 38.97
C LYS A 492 23.33 7.36 38.67
N TYR A 493 22.77 8.53 38.98
CA TYR A 493 21.37 8.81 38.72
C TYR A 493 21.06 8.83 37.22
N ILE A 494 21.93 9.43 36.40
CA ILE A 494 21.79 9.43 34.93
C ILE A 494 21.86 8.02 34.38
N SER A 495 22.81 7.20 34.85
CA SER A 495 22.93 5.80 34.43
C SER A 495 21.68 5.01 34.80
N GLU A 496 21.16 5.17 36.01
CA GLU A 496 19.94 4.50 36.45
C GLU A 496 18.71 4.96 35.66
N LEU A 497 18.62 6.26 35.34
CA LEU A 497 17.55 6.81 34.50
C LEU A 497 17.64 6.28 33.06
N LEU A 498 18.82 6.23 32.47
CA LEU A 498 19.03 5.66 31.14
C LEU A 498 18.69 4.16 31.10
N ASP A 499 19.10 3.40 32.12
CA ASP A 499 18.74 1.98 32.25
C ASP A 499 17.23 1.79 32.38
N ASN A 500 16.56 2.67 33.14
CA ASN A 500 15.10 2.63 33.28
C ASN A 500 14.39 2.98 31.97
N LEU A 501 14.82 4.04 31.28
CA LEU A 501 14.29 4.39 29.96
C LEU A 501 14.53 3.30 28.93
N SER A 502 15.69 2.63 28.97
CA SER A 502 16.00 1.50 28.08
C SER A 502 15.04 0.32 28.32
N LYS A 503 14.77 -0.03 29.58
CA LYS A 503 13.81 -1.09 29.93
C LYS A 503 12.38 -0.72 29.57
N GLU A 504 11.98 0.54 29.76
CA GLU A 504 10.66 1.01 29.33
C GLU A 504 10.52 0.95 27.81
N LEU A 505 11.56 1.33 27.06
CA LEU A 505 11.58 1.22 25.60
C LEU A 505 11.42 -0.23 25.14
N GLU A 506 12.18 -1.17 25.72
CA GLU A 506 12.02 -2.60 25.42
C GLU A 506 10.59 -3.08 25.70
N LYS A 507 10.03 -2.67 26.85
CA LYS A 507 8.64 -2.99 27.21
C LYS A 507 7.64 -2.42 26.20
N TYR A 508 7.82 -1.19 25.73
CA TYR A 508 6.97 -0.60 24.69
C TYR A 508 7.05 -1.37 23.36
N GLU A 509 8.23 -1.87 22.99
CA GLU A 509 8.37 -2.70 21.80
C GLU A 509 7.65 -4.04 21.95
N GLU A 510 7.73 -4.67 23.13
CA GLU A 510 7.01 -5.91 23.44
C GLU A 510 5.50 -5.70 23.44
N GLU A 511 5.00 -4.64 24.07
CA GLU A 511 3.58 -4.27 24.06
C GLU A 511 3.07 -4.09 22.62
N ARG A 512 3.87 -3.46 21.76
CA ARG A 512 3.53 -3.30 20.33
C ARG A 512 3.48 -4.65 19.61
N LYS A 513 4.43 -5.56 19.87
CA LYS A 513 4.42 -6.93 19.30
C LYS A 513 3.18 -7.70 19.75
N ILE A 514 2.84 -7.64 21.04
CA ILE A 514 1.65 -8.27 21.61
C ILE A 514 0.37 -7.69 20.99
N ALA A 515 0.28 -6.37 20.85
CA ALA A 515 -0.88 -5.73 20.23
C ALA A 515 -1.11 -6.19 18.79
N VAL A 516 -0.04 -6.43 18.02
CA VAL A 516 -0.13 -7.02 16.67
C VAL A 516 -0.65 -8.46 16.73
N LEU A 517 -0.14 -9.28 17.65
CA LEU A 517 -0.59 -10.66 17.84
C LEU A 517 -2.07 -10.74 18.25
N VAL A 518 -2.52 -9.85 19.14
CA VAL A 518 -3.94 -9.76 19.56
C VAL A 518 -4.83 -9.39 18.37
N LYS A 519 -4.43 -8.40 17.55
CA LYS A 519 -5.18 -8.04 16.33
C LYS A 519 -5.25 -9.21 15.34
N TYR A 520 -4.17 -9.98 15.20
CA TYR A 520 -4.15 -11.18 14.37
C TYR A 520 -5.10 -12.26 14.92
N ALA A 521 -5.06 -12.52 16.23
CA ALA A 521 -5.93 -13.49 16.89
C ALA A 521 -7.42 -13.09 16.79
N GLU A 522 -7.75 -11.81 16.94
CA GLU A 522 -9.12 -11.32 16.73
C GLU A 522 -9.59 -11.53 15.29
N ARG A 523 -8.71 -11.26 14.30
CA ARG A 523 -9.03 -11.48 12.89
C ARG A 523 -9.31 -12.96 12.62
N GLU A 524 -8.47 -13.86 13.14
CA GLU A 524 -8.65 -15.31 13.04
C GLU A 524 -9.96 -15.76 13.71
N ARG A 525 -10.27 -15.23 14.90
CA ARG A 525 -11.54 -15.50 15.59
C ARG A 525 -12.74 -15.05 14.75
N ARG A 526 -12.75 -13.82 14.25
CA ARG A 526 -13.82 -13.30 13.37
C ARG A 526 -13.98 -14.15 12.11
N LEU A 527 -12.87 -14.59 11.51
CA LEU A 527 -12.89 -15.45 10.32
C LEU A 527 -13.51 -16.82 10.61
N LYS A 528 -13.19 -17.42 11.76
CA LYS A 528 -13.81 -18.67 12.23
C LYS A 528 -15.30 -18.48 12.51
N GLU A 529 -15.68 -17.42 13.20
CA GLU A 529 -17.09 -17.07 13.47
C GLU A 529 -17.88 -16.86 12.17
N CYS A 530 -17.31 -16.18 11.16
CA CYS A 530 -17.95 -16.02 9.85
C CYS A 530 -18.11 -17.37 9.11
N LYS A 531 -17.10 -18.23 9.15
CA LYS A 531 -17.18 -19.58 8.56
C LYS A 531 -18.24 -20.43 9.25
N GLU A 532 -18.29 -20.38 10.57
CA GLU A 532 -19.29 -21.12 11.36
C GLU A 532 -20.70 -20.58 11.10
N LYS A 533 -20.88 -19.25 11.06
CA LYS A 533 -22.16 -18.64 10.68
C LYS A 533 -22.60 -19.05 9.27
N GLY A 534 -21.69 -19.08 8.30
CA GLY A 534 -21.98 -19.57 6.95
C GLY A 534 -22.41 -21.04 6.94
N LYS A 535 -21.73 -21.90 7.72
CA LYS A 535 -22.14 -23.30 7.89
C LYS A 535 -23.51 -23.43 8.54
N ARG A 536 -23.77 -22.70 9.63
CA ARG A 536 -25.06 -22.71 10.33
C ARG A 536 -26.20 -22.22 9.44
N GLN A 537 -25.96 -21.18 8.62
CA GLN A 537 -26.97 -20.69 7.68
C GLN A 537 -27.28 -21.74 6.61
N ALA A 538 -26.26 -22.41 6.07
CA ALA A 538 -26.46 -23.50 5.11
C ALA A 538 -27.22 -24.68 5.73
N GLU A 539 -26.89 -25.06 6.97
CA GLU A 539 -27.59 -26.11 7.71
C GLU A 539 -29.04 -25.72 8.02
N PHE A 540 -29.30 -24.48 8.40
CA PHE A 540 -30.65 -23.99 8.66
C PHE A 540 -31.52 -24.04 7.40
N LEU A 541 -30.99 -23.59 6.26
CA LEU A 541 -31.67 -23.71 4.97
C LEU A 541 -31.92 -25.16 4.55
N LEU A 542 -31.00 -26.07 4.89
CA LEU A 542 -31.19 -27.50 4.63
C LEU A 542 -32.34 -28.05 5.49
N ARG A 543 -32.35 -27.74 6.79
CA ARG A 543 -33.42 -28.14 7.72
C ARG A 543 -34.78 -27.59 7.30
N GLU A 544 -34.86 -26.31 6.91
CA GLU A 544 -36.12 -25.72 6.41
C GLU A 544 -36.64 -26.45 5.16
N LYS A 545 -35.73 -26.84 4.24
CA LYS A 545 -36.10 -27.63 3.07
C LYS A 545 -36.55 -29.04 3.44
N GLU A 546 -35.83 -29.70 4.36
CA GLU A 546 -36.19 -31.03 4.86
C GLU A 546 -37.55 -31.01 5.55
N ASP A 547 -37.82 -30.01 6.40
CA ASP A 547 -39.11 -29.83 7.07
C ASP A 547 -40.24 -29.57 6.07
N TYR A 548 -39.98 -28.74 5.05
CA TYR A 548 -40.94 -28.51 3.98
C TYR A 548 -41.28 -29.81 3.22
N LEU A 549 -40.26 -30.56 2.80
CA LEU A 549 -40.44 -31.84 2.12
C LEU A 549 -41.16 -32.87 2.99
N PHE A 550 -40.82 -32.92 4.28
CA PHE A 550 -41.48 -33.80 5.23
C PHE A 550 -42.97 -33.47 5.35
N ASN A 551 -43.31 -32.19 5.51
CA ASN A 551 -44.70 -31.75 5.60
C ASN A 551 -45.47 -32.05 4.31
N GLU A 552 -44.86 -31.88 3.14
CA GLU A 552 -45.47 -32.22 1.86
C GLU A 552 -45.70 -33.73 1.71
N ILE A 553 -44.70 -34.56 2.04
CA ILE A 553 -44.81 -36.02 2.03
C ILE A 553 -45.89 -36.48 3.01
N MET A 554 -45.95 -35.93 4.22
CA MET A 554 -46.99 -36.24 5.19
C MET A 554 -48.37 -35.81 4.69
N GLY A 555 -48.47 -34.63 4.07
CA GLY A 555 -49.70 -34.18 3.42
C GLY A 555 -50.17 -35.13 2.32
N LEU A 556 -49.25 -35.62 1.48
CA LEU A 556 -49.55 -36.60 0.43
C LEU A 556 -49.93 -37.96 1.01
N ASN A 557 -49.20 -38.45 2.01
CA ASN A 557 -49.51 -39.71 2.66
C ASN A 557 -50.89 -39.67 3.33
N ASN A 558 -51.20 -38.59 4.05
CA ASN A 558 -52.52 -38.41 4.65
C ASN A 558 -53.61 -38.37 3.58
N LYS A 559 -53.44 -37.60 2.50
CA LYS A 559 -54.39 -37.60 1.37
C LYS A 559 -54.54 -38.98 0.73
N THR A 560 -53.47 -39.75 0.63
CA THR A 560 -53.51 -41.10 0.05
C THR A 560 -54.24 -42.07 0.97
N VAL A 561 -53.99 -41.99 2.28
CA VAL A 561 -54.71 -42.76 3.30
C VAL A 561 -56.19 -42.38 3.29
N ASP A 562 -56.52 -41.09 3.27
CA ASP A 562 -57.89 -40.59 3.23
C ASP A 562 -58.62 -41.06 1.96
N SER A 563 -57.99 -40.94 0.79
CA SER A 563 -58.56 -41.43 -0.48
C SER A 563 -58.78 -42.94 -0.46
N TYR A 564 -57.85 -43.72 0.10
CA TYR A 564 -57.99 -45.16 0.21
C TYR A 564 -59.12 -45.56 1.19
N LEU A 565 -59.23 -44.86 2.32
CA LEU A 565 -60.32 -45.06 3.26
C LEU A 565 -61.67 -44.66 2.65
N GLU A 566 -61.72 -43.56 1.90
CA GLU A 566 -62.91 -43.13 1.17
C GLU A 566 -63.33 -44.17 0.13
N ASP A 567 -62.40 -44.76 -0.62
CA ASP A 567 -62.70 -45.83 -1.59
C ASP A 567 -63.28 -47.08 -0.90
N ILE A 568 -62.72 -47.49 0.25
CA ILE A 568 -63.27 -48.61 1.02
C ILE A 568 -64.65 -48.27 1.57
N LEU A 569 -64.82 -47.08 2.14
CA LEU A 569 -66.09 -46.65 2.71
C LEU A 569 -67.16 -46.51 1.63
N THR A 570 -66.85 -45.91 0.49
CA THR A 570 -67.80 -45.79 -0.63
C THR A 570 -68.16 -47.15 -1.20
N LYS A 571 -67.21 -48.08 -1.33
CA LYS A 571 -67.49 -49.45 -1.76
C LYS A 571 -68.40 -50.18 -0.77
N THR A 572 -68.10 -50.13 0.52
CA THR A 572 -68.92 -50.78 1.56
C THR A 572 -70.31 -50.16 1.65
N ILE A 573 -70.42 -48.82 1.60
CA ILE A 573 -71.71 -48.10 1.54
C ILE A 573 -72.50 -48.52 0.30
N ASN A 574 -71.87 -48.62 -0.86
CA ASN A 574 -72.54 -49.03 -2.10
C ASN A 574 -73.02 -50.48 -2.03
N ASP A 575 -72.23 -51.39 -1.47
CA ASP A 575 -72.62 -52.81 -1.34
C ASP A 575 -73.77 -52.97 -0.34
N VAL A 576 -73.70 -52.33 0.83
CA VAL A 576 -74.81 -52.30 1.82
C VAL A 576 -76.06 -51.65 1.22
N SER A 577 -75.90 -50.54 0.49
CA SER A 577 -77.04 -49.87 -0.15
C SER A 577 -77.69 -50.74 -1.22
N LYS A 578 -76.90 -51.50 -1.99
CA LYS A 578 -77.42 -52.48 -2.97
C LYS A 578 -78.16 -53.61 -2.27
N GLU A 579 -77.60 -54.18 -1.21
CA GLU A 579 -78.26 -55.23 -0.43
C GLU A 579 -79.58 -54.73 0.17
N GLU A 580 -79.59 -53.55 0.78
CA GLU A 580 -80.80 -52.94 1.35
C GLU A 580 -81.84 -52.63 0.25
N ALA A 581 -81.41 -52.11 -0.90
CA ALA A 581 -82.29 -51.90 -2.06
C ALA A 581 -82.88 -53.22 -2.58
N LEU A 582 -82.10 -54.31 -2.61
CA LEU A 582 -82.59 -55.64 -2.99
C LEU A 582 -83.60 -56.18 -1.97
N ILE A 583 -83.35 -56.00 -0.67
CA ILE A 583 -84.31 -56.41 0.37
C ILE A 583 -85.61 -55.62 0.23
N LYS A 584 -85.54 -54.29 0.11
CA LYS A 584 -86.73 -53.44 -0.06
C LYS A 584 -87.51 -53.76 -1.34
N THR A 585 -86.81 -54.05 -2.44
CA THR A 585 -87.48 -54.43 -3.70
C THR A 585 -88.13 -55.79 -3.61
N LYS A 586 -87.50 -56.78 -2.96
CA LYS A 586 -88.12 -58.09 -2.67
C LYS A 586 -89.38 -57.94 -1.82
N MET A 587 -89.30 -57.20 -0.71
CA MET A 587 -90.46 -56.93 0.16
C MET A 587 -91.61 -56.26 -0.62
N LYS A 588 -91.31 -55.29 -1.48
CA LYS A 588 -92.33 -54.67 -2.35
C LYS A 588 -92.88 -55.62 -3.41
N ALA A 589 -92.05 -56.49 -3.99
CA ALA A 589 -92.48 -57.48 -4.96
C ALA A 589 -93.38 -58.55 -4.33
N GLU A 590 -93.08 -59.00 -3.10
CA GLU A 590 -93.94 -59.88 -2.31
C GLU A 590 -95.28 -59.22 -2.03
N GLN A 591 -95.29 -57.96 -1.55
CA GLN A 591 -96.53 -57.19 -1.37
C GLN A 591 -97.35 -57.08 -2.67
N LEU A 592 -96.70 -56.87 -3.82
CA LEU A 592 -97.38 -56.82 -5.11
C LEU A 592 -97.92 -58.19 -5.51
N ASN A 593 -97.18 -59.26 -5.26
CA ASN A 593 -97.62 -60.63 -5.52
C ASN A 593 -98.82 -61.01 -4.66
N ASP A 594 -98.86 -60.59 -3.40
CA ASP A 594 -100.03 -60.76 -2.52
C ASP A 594 -101.24 -60.00 -3.05
N ILE A 595 -101.05 -58.75 -3.50
CA ILE A 595 -102.11 -57.97 -4.15
C ILE A 595 -102.57 -58.65 -5.45
N TYR A 596 -101.65 -59.16 -6.27
CA TYR A 596 -101.96 -59.87 -7.51
C TYR A 596 -102.76 -61.14 -7.24
N ASN A 597 -102.36 -61.94 -6.26
CA ASN A 597 -103.09 -63.15 -5.86
C ASN A 597 -104.47 -62.83 -5.27
N SER A 598 -104.65 -61.64 -4.68
CA SER A 598 -105.96 -61.17 -4.19
C SER A 598 -106.90 -60.69 -5.31
N LEU A 599 -106.37 -60.37 -6.49
CA LEU A 599 -107.18 -60.14 -7.70
C LEU A 599 -107.52 -61.50 -8.35
N ASP A 600 -108.69 -62.03 -8.01
CA ASP A 600 -109.21 -63.28 -8.56
C ASP A 600 -109.42 -63.15 -10.10
N ASN A 601 -108.58 -63.84 -10.88
CA ASN A 601 -108.50 -63.79 -12.35
C ASN A 601 -109.71 -64.48 -13.03
N LYS A 602 -110.87 -63.83 -13.09
CA LYS A 602 -112.06 -64.38 -13.78
C LYS A 602 -112.66 -63.51 -14.89
N ASN A 603 -112.15 -62.29 -15.13
CA ASN A 603 -112.69 -61.36 -16.13
C ASN A 603 -111.64 -60.93 -17.17
N ASP A 604 -111.66 -61.55 -18.36
CA ASP A 604 -110.69 -61.33 -19.45
C ASP A 604 -110.67 -59.88 -20.01
N GLU A 605 -111.77 -59.14 -19.91
CA GLU A 605 -111.86 -57.74 -20.37
C GLU A 605 -111.07 -56.79 -19.43
N ASN A 606 -111.10 -57.04 -18.12
CA ASN A 606 -110.31 -56.25 -17.17
C ASN A 606 -108.82 -56.51 -17.34
N ASN A 607 -108.42 -57.73 -17.70
CA ASN A 607 -107.02 -58.08 -17.95
C ASN A 607 -106.44 -57.31 -19.14
N LYS A 608 -107.20 -57.08 -20.22
CA LYS A 608 -106.73 -56.26 -21.36
C LYS A 608 -106.53 -54.79 -20.97
N LEU A 609 -107.43 -54.24 -20.15
CA LEU A 609 -107.32 -52.86 -19.66
C LEU A 609 -106.11 -52.72 -18.71
N ILE A 610 -105.93 -53.68 -17.80
CA ILE A 610 -104.77 -53.74 -16.91
C ILE A 610 -103.48 -53.87 -17.71
N ILE A 611 -103.40 -54.72 -18.74
CA ILE A 611 -102.20 -54.85 -19.60
C ILE A 611 -101.92 -53.54 -20.32
N LYS A 612 -102.94 -52.85 -20.84
CA LYS A 612 -102.77 -51.53 -21.46
C LYS A 612 -102.18 -50.51 -20.47
N ASP A 613 -102.70 -50.48 -19.25
CA ASP A 613 -102.20 -49.59 -18.19
C ASP A 613 -100.80 -50.00 -17.71
N LEU A 614 -100.48 -51.31 -17.70
CA LEU A 614 -99.15 -51.82 -17.32
C LEU A 614 -98.11 -51.47 -18.38
N VAL A 615 -98.45 -51.65 -19.65
CA VAL A 615 -97.59 -51.27 -20.78
C VAL A 615 -97.40 -49.76 -20.81
N GLY A 616 -98.49 -49.00 -20.68
CA GLY A 616 -98.50 -47.54 -20.74
C GLY A 616 -97.76 -46.87 -19.59
N ASN A 617 -98.01 -47.30 -18.35
CA ASN A 617 -97.47 -46.63 -17.16
C ASN A 617 -96.13 -47.20 -16.68
N PHE A 618 -95.84 -48.48 -16.93
CA PHE A 618 -94.62 -49.11 -16.42
C PHE A 618 -93.63 -49.48 -17.52
N ILE A 619 -94.05 -50.13 -18.61
CA ILE A 619 -93.10 -50.65 -19.61
C ILE A 619 -92.55 -49.54 -20.49
N ILE A 620 -93.41 -48.69 -21.07
CA ILE A 620 -92.96 -47.59 -21.95
C ILE A 620 -92.04 -46.61 -21.17
N PRO A 621 -92.41 -46.12 -19.97
CA PRO A 621 -91.55 -45.21 -19.23
C PRO A 621 -90.26 -45.86 -18.74
N TYR A 622 -90.27 -47.16 -18.41
CA TYR A 622 -89.05 -47.87 -18.02
C TYR A 622 -88.09 -48.02 -19.20
N VAL A 623 -88.59 -48.37 -20.38
CA VAL A 623 -87.79 -48.47 -21.60
C VAL A 623 -87.23 -47.10 -22.00
N ASP A 624 -88.04 -46.03 -21.93
CA ASP A 624 -87.57 -44.67 -22.20
C ASP A 624 -86.53 -44.20 -21.18
N LYS A 625 -86.70 -44.54 -19.90
CA LYS A 625 -85.70 -44.26 -18.86
C LYS A 625 -84.40 -45.03 -19.10
N LYS A 626 -84.49 -46.31 -19.49
CA LYS A 626 -83.32 -47.14 -19.81
C LYS A 626 -82.59 -46.59 -21.04
N ARG A 627 -83.32 -46.25 -22.10
CA ARG A 627 -82.77 -45.60 -23.30
C ARG A 627 -82.13 -44.24 -22.97
N GLY A 628 -82.74 -43.45 -22.09
CA GLY A 628 -82.17 -42.19 -21.61
C GLY A 628 -80.88 -42.38 -20.82
N ALA A 629 -80.82 -43.40 -19.95
CA ALA A 629 -79.61 -43.74 -19.21
C ALA A 629 -78.48 -44.22 -20.13
N GLU A 630 -78.77 -45.09 -21.11
CA GLU A 630 -77.81 -45.53 -22.13
C GLU A 630 -77.28 -44.34 -22.94
N PHE A 631 -78.13 -43.37 -23.28
CA PHE A 631 -77.71 -42.15 -23.97
C PHE A 631 -76.77 -41.30 -23.11
N GLN A 632 -77.07 -41.12 -21.82
CA GLN A 632 -76.19 -40.39 -20.89
C GLN A 632 -74.84 -41.08 -20.71
N GLU A 633 -74.81 -42.40 -20.59
CA GLU A 633 -73.56 -43.17 -20.47
C GLU A 633 -72.70 -43.04 -21.74
N MET A 634 -73.33 -43.08 -22.92
CA MET A 634 -72.65 -42.86 -24.19
C MET A 634 -72.08 -41.44 -24.30
N ASP A 635 -72.80 -40.43 -23.85
CA ASP A 635 -72.31 -39.04 -23.85
C ASP A 635 -71.21 -38.81 -22.81
N GLN A 636 -71.26 -39.46 -21.64
CA GLN A 636 -70.16 -39.46 -20.67
C GLN A 636 -68.89 -40.08 -21.27
N LYS A 637 -69.01 -41.22 -21.97
CA LYS A 637 -67.87 -41.85 -22.66
C LYS A 637 -67.27 -40.93 -23.73
N LYS A 638 -68.10 -40.25 -24.53
CA LYS A 638 -67.64 -39.24 -25.50
C LYS A 638 -66.90 -38.09 -24.81
N ASN A 639 -67.46 -37.55 -23.73
CA ASN A 639 -66.85 -36.44 -22.98
C ASN A 639 -65.52 -36.85 -22.34
N ASN A 640 -65.43 -38.05 -21.79
CA ASN A 640 -64.18 -38.60 -21.23
C ASN A 640 -63.12 -38.80 -22.31
N CYS A 641 -63.50 -39.29 -23.49
CA CYS A 641 -62.61 -39.44 -24.64
C CYS A 641 -62.10 -38.07 -25.14
N ALA A 642 -62.99 -37.08 -25.27
CA ALA A 642 -62.62 -35.72 -25.66
C ALA A 642 -61.69 -35.06 -24.62
N SER A 643 -61.95 -35.25 -23.33
CA SER A 643 -61.10 -34.77 -22.24
C SER A 643 -59.71 -35.43 -22.27
N SER A 644 -59.66 -36.76 -22.45
CA SER A 644 -58.41 -37.52 -22.59
C SER A 644 -57.60 -37.08 -23.82
N PHE A 645 -58.27 -36.82 -24.94
CA PHE A 645 -57.62 -36.30 -26.15
C PHE A 645 -57.06 -34.88 -25.91
N ALA A 646 -57.81 -34.01 -25.24
CA ALA A 646 -57.35 -32.65 -24.92
C ALA A 646 -56.13 -32.66 -23.99
N THR A 647 -56.11 -33.50 -22.96
CA THR A 647 -54.97 -33.62 -22.05
C THR A 647 -53.73 -34.15 -22.77
N GLN A 648 -53.86 -35.19 -23.59
CA GLN A 648 -52.75 -35.70 -24.41
C GLN A 648 -52.17 -34.63 -25.34
N ASN A 649 -53.02 -33.81 -25.96
CA ASN A 649 -52.58 -32.75 -26.85
C ASN A 649 -51.85 -31.62 -26.10
N VAL A 650 -52.30 -31.29 -24.89
CA VAL A 650 -51.59 -30.34 -23.99
C VAL A 650 -50.23 -30.90 -23.57
N PHE A 651 -50.15 -32.16 -23.14
CA PHE A 651 -48.87 -32.81 -22.79
C PHE A 651 -47.91 -32.88 -23.97
N SER A 652 -48.40 -33.18 -25.17
CA SER A 652 -47.60 -33.15 -26.41
C SER A 652 -47.02 -31.76 -26.69
N LYS A 653 -47.80 -30.70 -26.53
CA LYS A 653 -47.33 -29.32 -26.75
C LYS A 653 -46.32 -28.88 -25.69
N ILE A 654 -46.50 -29.28 -24.44
CA ILE A 654 -45.53 -29.02 -23.36
C ILE A 654 -44.20 -29.72 -23.68
N ASN A 655 -44.24 -30.98 -24.10
CA ASN A 655 -43.04 -31.73 -24.46
C ASN A 655 -42.35 -31.25 -25.75
N GLN A 656 -43.04 -30.51 -26.63
CA GLN A 656 -42.41 -29.83 -27.77
C GLN A 656 -41.81 -28.47 -27.42
N ALA A 657 -42.28 -27.85 -26.33
CA ALA A 657 -41.82 -26.55 -25.87
C ALA A 657 -40.61 -26.63 -24.92
N PHE A 658 -40.45 -27.77 -24.23
CA PHE A 658 -39.22 -28.19 -23.56
C PHE A 658 -38.28 -28.87 -24.54
#